data_AF-A0A2N3AFT4-F1
#
_entry.id   AF-A0A2N3AFT4-F1
#
_cell.length_a   1.000
_cell.length_b   1.000
_cell.length_c   1.000
_cell.angle_alpha   90.00
_cell.angle_beta   90.00
_cell.angle_gamma   90.00
#
_symmetry.space_group_name_H-M   'P 1'
#
loop_
_entity.id
_entity.type
_entity.pdbx_description
1 polymer ?
#
loop_
_entity_poly.entity_id
_entity_poly.type
_entity_poly.pdbx_seq_one_letter_code
_entity_poly.pdbx_strand_id
1 'polypeptide(L)'
;MILYMKNKLNLILPFLFILLASCEPEGKNISDLSMLTGGKTFAVPTGTVADQFVLKRFPDAKFAYFNSIYDCALAVVNDKADAAVYDLPVLKNIVAKNAGMMVLDEILVPDQYGFAVEINNTELKNAIDETLKNIKQSGIYQDMMKRWLPEIGLPQSMPVIENLGTEGVLLFGTASVTEPMSFVDGNSGIVGFDIEFANHIAKHLNKKLEVVNMEFGAMLPALISGKVDMIGAGLSITEERAKSVLFSNCYYESGLAALVKSQSESNTKPVAEKKEKNKNYAQIGVLMGSIHESYATKVYPDSKILAYNSVPDMLMALSSSKVEVAFIDHASVREVLTANNELIVVEKILFTVDIAAGFHQKSDELRESFNRFLAELKADGTYDEMVKRWHEDIGSEMPDINEPPNPEGLLKIGVVSDIGLPFVAKSEGRWKGFDIELGRRFSVWSNKTVEWIDMPFGSLMPSLISGKIDIITASLMITDERKMEIDFSNPYYASGVSIIGRKNKNNSASDNQPTVSAVVKNNSVIGVVMGSIYELYATKNYPEAKILLFNSIPDMLIALNTNKIEVAFIGQSSVKEATTSNQNFQVLIKDLYLVDIGAGFNKKSDGFRQEFNQFLAEIKANGIHQDMVLRWLEGSDTEMPLIENQNPKGILKAGISSDNGLPYASRSEGKYKGFDIELVSRFAAWSGRKVEWVDMPFGSLLPSLNGGKIDLITASLAITEERKKEIEFSDPYYSSGVSIIGKKAITEYNNGLKLNTLDDISDKKVGIFTGTVHDAFMEKKFPQARVARFESTADMIMSLKSGKIDVAMFDLITAGLVLKRNPDLGMLTDKVLDMPLGVGFNKQNKDLLNEFNTYLKEIRQDGTYEKMHERWFVNDAEQAEMPEFINSDSDKELTVGVSVEDLPYVAVMNGKHVGFDIEMVQTFAARRKYKLEIVNIEFPALVAALSSGKVDMITDGIAISEERAEQINFSDSYAIFRTAVIAPKKRLAKFKNEVHEEVQRTFLESVSNSFVNNIIREKRYLMILRGLSVTIIISILAAITGTLLGGLICFMRMSKNKAMRIFASYYIALIRGTPVLVLLMIIYYVVFASVNISPVIVAVIAFGINFAAYVSEMFRTSVESIDKGQHEAGIASGFTKVQTFIHIIMPQALQRVLPVYKGEFISLVKMTSIVGYIAVEDLTKASDIIRSRTFDAFFPLIMAAVIYILIAWLLTLILDYIEINVDPKKRRLSFKKEVLQ
;
A
#
# COMPACT_ATOMS: atom_id res chain seq x y z
N MET A 1 -22.30 19.68 48.84
CA MET A 1 -22.68 18.44 48.12
C MET A 1 -21.94 18.30 46.78
N ILE A 2 -21.95 19.31 45.91
CA ILE A 2 -21.30 19.30 44.59
C ILE A 2 -19.78 18.97 44.65
N LEU A 3 -19.03 19.44 45.65
CA LEU A 3 -17.61 19.05 45.82
C LEU A 3 -17.41 17.54 46.11
N TYR A 4 -18.38 16.86 46.73
CA TYR A 4 -18.28 15.42 47.01
C TYR A 4 -18.56 14.57 45.75
N MET A 5 -19.30 15.13 44.78
CA MET A 5 -19.52 14.49 43.47
C MET A 5 -18.26 14.51 42.60
N LYS A 6 -17.47 15.61 42.65
CA LYS A 6 -16.31 15.83 41.77
C LYS A 6 -15.24 14.74 41.91
N ASN A 7 -15.02 14.22 43.13
CA ASN A 7 -13.99 13.21 43.39
C ASN A 7 -14.42 11.75 43.14
N LYS A 8 -15.71 11.46 42.95
CA LYS A 8 -16.16 10.10 42.58
C LYS A 8 -16.51 9.95 41.10
N LEU A 9 -16.91 11.02 40.40
CA LEU A 9 -17.10 10.97 38.94
C LEU A 9 -15.78 10.67 38.21
N ASN A 10 -14.66 11.21 38.70
CA ASN A 10 -13.32 10.96 38.18
C ASN A 10 -12.82 9.51 38.36
N LEU A 11 -13.49 8.66 39.14
CA LEU A 11 -13.12 7.25 39.31
C LEU A 11 -13.88 6.29 38.38
N ILE A 12 -14.95 6.75 37.70
CA ILE A 12 -15.82 5.87 36.90
C ILE A 12 -15.40 5.85 35.42
N LEU A 13 -14.91 6.96 34.87
CA LEU A 13 -14.39 7.03 33.50
C LEU A 13 -13.27 6.02 33.17
N PRO A 14 -12.22 5.81 33.99
CA PRO A 14 -11.10 4.93 33.63
C PRO A 14 -11.45 3.44 33.68
N PHE A 15 -12.53 3.04 34.37
CA PHE A 15 -12.92 1.63 34.48
C PHE A 15 -13.67 1.11 33.23
N LEU A 16 -14.27 2.00 32.46
CA LEU A 16 -14.93 1.66 31.19
C LEU A 16 -13.93 1.40 30.06
N PHE A 17 -12.72 1.97 30.14
CA PHE A 17 -11.65 1.82 29.16
C PHE A 17 -11.02 0.41 29.07
N ILE A 18 -11.36 -0.48 30.01
CA ILE A 18 -10.69 -1.79 30.17
C ILE A 18 -11.40 -2.92 29.40
N LEU A 19 -12.60 -2.69 28.85
CA LEU A 19 -13.47 -3.76 28.32
C LEU A 19 -13.62 -3.84 26.80
N LEU A 20 -13.05 -2.92 26.00
CA LEU A 20 -13.28 -2.84 24.56
C LEU A 20 -11.98 -2.80 23.73
N ALA A 21 -11.09 -3.75 23.99
CA ALA A 21 -9.96 -4.07 23.13
C ALA A 21 -10.09 -5.52 22.61
N SER A 22 -11.21 -5.83 21.96
CA SER A 22 -11.21 -6.93 20.99
C SER A 22 -10.58 -6.39 19.72
N CYS A 23 -9.37 -6.87 19.42
CA CYS A 23 -8.66 -6.63 18.18
C CYS A 23 -9.51 -7.06 16.97
N GLU A 24 -9.30 -6.43 15.83
CA GLU A 24 -9.45 -7.00 14.48
C GLU A 24 -8.96 -5.95 13.43
N PRO A 25 -8.37 -6.36 12.29
CA PRO A 25 -7.00 -5.92 11.94
C PRO A 25 -6.69 -5.55 10.47
N GLU A 26 -5.77 -4.60 10.23
CA GLU A 26 -5.23 -4.21 8.89
C GLU A 26 -4.11 -5.13 8.35
N GLY A 27 -4.02 -5.44 7.04
CA GLY A 27 -5.02 -5.25 5.97
C GLY A 27 -4.51 -5.31 4.52
N LYS A 28 -5.36 -5.66 3.51
CA LYS A 28 -4.94 -5.72 2.08
C LYS A 28 -5.98 -5.19 1.08
N ASN A 29 -5.61 -4.13 0.38
CA ASN A 29 -6.40 -3.50 -0.69
C ASN A 29 -6.51 -4.43 -1.90
N ILE A 30 -7.73 -4.79 -2.27
CA ILE A 30 -8.06 -5.63 -3.44
C ILE A 30 -8.72 -4.75 -4.51
N SER A 31 -8.45 -5.02 -5.79
CA SER A 31 -8.93 -4.22 -6.92
C SER A 31 -9.73 -4.98 -7.99
N ASP A 32 -9.72 -6.32 -7.98
CA ASP A 32 -10.49 -7.16 -8.91
C ASP A 32 -10.83 -8.54 -8.33
N LEU A 33 -11.73 -9.26 -8.99
CA LEU A 33 -12.32 -10.51 -8.47
C LEU A 33 -11.34 -11.68 -8.42
N SER A 34 -10.30 -11.67 -9.25
CA SER A 34 -9.33 -12.78 -9.33
C SER A 34 -8.45 -12.86 -8.08
N MET A 35 -8.22 -11.71 -7.43
CA MET A 35 -7.54 -11.58 -6.14
C MET A 35 -8.28 -12.22 -4.95
N LEU A 36 -9.50 -12.70 -5.17
CA LEU A 36 -10.33 -13.36 -4.16
C LEU A 36 -10.18 -14.90 -4.15
N THR A 37 -9.31 -15.42 -5.01
CA THR A 37 -8.86 -16.83 -5.02
C THR A 37 -7.90 -17.13 -3.86
N GLY A 38 -7.55 -18.41 -3.64
CA GLY A 38 -6.46 -18.78 -2.72
C GLY A 38 -6.80 -18.75 -1.22
N GLY A 39 -8.05 -19.01 -0.85
CA GLY A 39 -8.45 -19.15 0.55
C GLY A 39 -8.46 -17.84 1.34
N LYS A 40 -8.81 -16.75 0.64
CA LYS A 40 -9.16 -15.44 1.17
C LYS A 40 -10.30 -15.50 2.17
N THR A 41 -10.31 -14.56 3.13
CA THR A 41 -11.33 -14.48 4.17
C THR A 41 -12.46 -13.58 3.69
N PHE A 42 -13.57 -14.18 3.28
CA PHE A 42 -14.76 -13.48 2.87
C PHE A 42 -15.64 -13.16 4.08
N ALA A 43 -15.97 -11.89 4.28
CA ALA A 43 -17.03 -11.50 5.18
C ALA A 43 -18.39 -11.78 4.52
N VAL A 44 -19.18 -12.66 5.13
CA VAL A 44 -20.51 -13.03 4.64
C VAL A 44 -21.54 -12.95 5.78
N PRO A 45 -22.77 -12.44 5.53
CA PRO A 45 -23.80 -12.46 6.55
C PRO A 45 -24.29 -13.90 6.83
N THR A 46 -24.47 -14.21 8.12
CA THR A 46 -24.80 -15.55 8.60
C THR A 46 -26.16 -16.04 8.07
N GLY A 47 -26.18 -17.23 7.46
CA GLY A 47 -27.39 -17.86 6.90
C GLY A 47 -27.76 -17.43 5.47
N THR A 48 -26.88 -16.65 4.82
CA THR A 48 -26.92 -16.43 3.37
C THR A 48 -26.44 -17.69 2.63
N VAL A 49 -26.52 -17.69 1.29
CA VAL A 49 -25.87 -18.71 0.43
C VAL A 49 -24.61 -18.13 -0.24
N ALA A 50 -24.16 -16.96 0.22
CA ALA A 50 -22.97 -16.30 -0.31
C ALA A 50 -21.73 -17.17 -0.13
N ASP A 51 -21.62 -17.89 0.98
CA ASP A 51 -20.58 -18.88 1.23
C ASP A 51 -20.61 -20.05 0.24
N GLN A 52 -21.78 -20.67 0.02
CA GLN A 52 -21.94 -21.76 -0.95
C GLN A 52 -21.61 -21.33 -2.39
N PHE A 53 -22.02 -20.11 -2.78
CA PHE A 53 -21.75 -19.58 -4.11
C PHE A 53 -20.30 -19.13 -4.28
N VAL A 54 -19.70 -18.52 -3.25
CA VAL A 54 -18.26 -18.27 -3.19
C VAL A 54 -17.49 -19.59 -3.30
N LEU A 55 -17.87 -20.66 -2.58
CA LEU A 55 -17.23 -21.98 -2.70
C LEU A 55 -17.38 -22.64 -4.07
N LYS A 56 -18.47 -22.38 -4.82
CA LYS A 56 -18.58 -22.86 -6.22
C LYS A 56 -17.60 -22.15 -7.17
N ARG A 57 -17.22 -20.90 -6.88
CA ARG A 57 -16.31 -20.07 -7.68
C ARG A 57 -14.85 -20.17 -7.19
N PHE A 58 -14.69 -20.34 -5.88
CA PHE A 58 -13.46 -20.29 -5.10
C PHE A 58 -13.52 -21.42 -4.05
N PRO A 59 -13.25 -22.68 -4.42
CA PRO A 59 -13.44 -23.86 -3.55
C PRO A 59 -12.68 -23.83 -2.22
N ASP A 60 -11.63 -23.02 -2.14
CA ASP A 60 -10.71 -22.92 -1.01
C ASP A 60 -11.07 -21.81 -0.02
N ALA A 61 -12.12 -21.02 -0.32
CA ALA A 61 -12.49 -19.81 0.40
C ALA A 61 -12.73 -20.01 1.91
N LYS A 62 -12.28 -19.05 2.72
CA LYS A 62 -12.54 -18.98 4.15
C LYS A 62 -13.62 -17.94 4.43
N PHE A 63 -14.39 -18.13 5.49
CA PHE A 63 -15.50 -17.24 5.82
C PHE A 63 -15.40 -16.67 7.23
N ALA A 64 -15.47 -15.34 7.31
CA ALA A 64 -15.75 -14.62 8.54
C ALA A 64 -17.25 -14.29 8.56
N TYR A 65 -17.99 -14.95 9.44
CA TYR A 65 -19.45 -14.78 9.51
C TYR A 65 -19.82 -13.62 10.41
N PHE A 66 -20.60 -12.68 9.89
CA PHE A 66 -21.14 -11.55 10.64
C PHE A 66 -22.68 -11.57 10.66
N ASN A 67 -23.29 -10.74 11.49
CA ASN A 67 -24.76 -10.65 11.57
C ASN A 67 -25.34 -9.69 10.51
N SER A 68 -24.58 -8.72 10.03
CA SER A 68 -25.03 -7.76 9.01
C SER A 68 -23.97 -7.50 7.94
N ILE A 69 -24.42 -7.12 6.75
CA ILE A 69 -23.53 -6.69 5.65
C ILE A 69 -22.74 -5.41 5.98
N TYR A 70 -23.24 -4.57 6.89
CA TYR A 70 -22.49 -3.41 7.36
C TYR A 70 -21.33 -3.81 8.29
N ASP A 71 -21.52 -4.85 9.12
CA ASP A 71 -20.43 -5.43 9.89
C ASP A 71 -19.43 -6.13 8.97
N CYS A 72 -19.88 -6.78 7.88
CA CYS A 72 -19.01 -7.30 6.83
C CYS A 72 -18.21 -6.19 6.11
N ALA A 73 -18.84 -5.06 5.78
CA ALA A 73 -18.16 -3.92 5.16
C ALA A 73 -17.17 -3.23 6.11
N LEU A 74 -17.54 -3.08 7.39
CA LEU A 74 -16.59 -2.68 8.44
C LEU A 74 -15.50 -3.73 8.65
N ALA A 75 -15.77 -5.00 8.39
CA ALA A 75 -14.78 -6.06 8.40
C ALA A 75 -13.81 -5.97 7.21
N VAL A 76 -14.18 -5.33 6.12
CA VAL A 76 -13.27 -5.00 5.00
C VAL A 76 -12.48 -3.74 5.28
N VAL A 77 -13.09 -2.69 5.84
CA VAL A 77 -12.39 -1.41 6.13
C VAL A 77 -11.43 -1.51 7.31
N ASN A 78 -11.81 -2.28 8.33
CA ASN A 78 -10.92 -2.71 9.41
C ASN A 78 -10.35 -4.10 9.12
N ASP A 79 -10.39 -4.54 7.84
CA ASP A 79 -9.59 -5.60 7.22
C ASP A 79 -9.58 -7.02 7.83
N LYS A 80 -10.47 -7.25 8.80
CA LYS A 80 -10.94 -8.53 9.36
C LYS A 80 -11.37 -9.56 8.30
N ALA A 81 -11.67 -9.08 7.10
CA ALA A 81 -11.95 -9.87 5.91
C ALA A 81 -11.37 -9.16 4.68
N ASP A 82 -10.82 -9.94 3.77
CA ASP A 82 -10.29 -9.47 2.50
C ASP A 82 -11.38 -8.84 1.61
N ALA A 83 -12.59 -9.43 1.61
CA ALA A 83 -13.73 -8.91 0.87
C ALA A 83 -15.07 -9.26 1.54
N ALA A 84 -16.05 -8.38 1.42
CA ALA A 84 -17.43 -8.66 1.80
C ALA A 84 -18.21 -9.06 0.55
N VAL A 85 -18.73 -10.30 0.51
CA VAL A 85 -19.53 -10.77 -0.63
C VAL A 85 -21.01 -10.73 -0.30
N TYR A 86 -21.76 -10.00 -1.11
CA TYR A 86 -23.19 -9.83 -0.98
C TYR A 86 -23.82 -9.29 -2.27
N ASP A 87 -25.12 -9.05 -2.23
CA ASP A 87 -25.90 -8.59 -3.37
C ASP A 87 -25.38 -7.25 -3.91
N LEU A 88 -25.02 -7.22 -5.20
CA LEU A 88 -24.39 -6.07 -5.86
C LEU A 88 -25.08 -4.71 -5.57
N PRO A 89 -26.43 -4.57 -5.57
CA PRO A 89 -27.07 -3.29 -5.27
C PRO A 89 -26.89 -2.82 -3.82
N VAL A 90 -26.80 -3.75 -2.87
CA VAL A 90 -26.56 -3.45 -1.45
C VAL A 90 -25.13 -2.96 -1.26
N LEU A 91 -24.15 -3.60 -1.91
CA LEU A 91 -22.74 -3.18 -1.88
C LEU A 91 -22.53 -1.80 -2.52
N LYS A 92 -23.16 -1.52 -3.66
CA LYS A 92 -23.10 -0.19 -4.31
C LYS A 92 -23.66 0.92 -3.42
N ASN A 93 -24.77 0.67 -2.72
CA ASN A 93 -25.34 1.60 -1.75
C ASN A 93 -24.40 1.86 -0.54
N ILE A 94 -23.63 0.86 -0.09
CA ILE A 94 -22.64 1.01 0.98
C ILE A 94 -21.48 1.94 0.56
N VAL A 95 -20.92 1.76 -0.64
CA VAL A 95 -19.84 2.61 -1.18
C VAL A 95 -20.33 4.03 -1.47
N ALA A 96 -21.52 4.19 -2.06
CA ALA A 96 -22.07 5.51 -2.38
C ALA A 96 -22.27 6.41 -1.16
N LYS A 97 -22.35 5.84 0.05
CA LYS A 97 -22.48 6.57 1.31
C LYS A 97 -21.16 6.78 2.07
N ASN A 98 -20.08 6.06 1.75
CA ASN A 98 -18.89 5.96 2.59
C ASN A 98 -17.58 5.86 1.77
N ALA A 99 -16.61 6.73 2.05
CA ALA A 99 -15.31 6.73 1.40
C ALA A 99 -14.37 5.63 1.94
N GLY A 100 -13.38 5.20 1.13
CA GLY A 100 -12.40 4.18 1.52
C GLY A 100 -12.80 2.73 1.21
N MET A 101 -13.90 2.51 0.48
CA MET A 101 -14.32 1.20 -0.06
C MET A 101 -14.63 1.32 -1.55
N MET A 102 -14.54 0.20 -2.27
CA MET A 102 -15.04 0.05 -3.64
C MET A 102 -15.76 -1.30 -3.80
N VAL A 103 -16.71 -1.37 -4.73
CA VAL A 103 -17.27 -2.64 -5.20
C VAL A 103 -16.48 -3.04 -6.43
N LEU A 104 -16.18 -4.33 -6.56
CA LEU A 104 -15.55 -4.89 -7.76
C LEU A 104 -16.58 -4.99 -8.88
N ASP A 105 -16.18 -4.62 -10.09
CA ASP A 105 -17.12 -4.50 -11.24
C ASP A 105 -17.59 -5.86 -11.79
N GLU A 106 -16.90 -6.96 -11.50
CA GLU A 106 -17.33 -8.31 -11.88
C GLU A 106 -18.31 -8.93 -10.87
N ILE A 107 -19.28 -9.69 -11.40
CA ILE A 107 -20.22 -10.51 -10.61
C ILE A 107 -19.61 -11.89 -10.39
N LEU A 108 -19.52 -12.34 -9.13
CA LEU A 108 -18.97 -13.66 -8.75
C LEU A 108 -19.83 -14.79 -9.30
N VAL A 109 -21.14 -14.69 -9.04
CA VAL A 109 -22.16 -15.68 -9.42
C VAL A 109 -23.44 -14.93 -9.76
N PRO A 110 -24.01 -15.13 -10.97
CA PRO A 110 -25.33 -14.60 -11.30
C PRO A 110 -26.38 -15.29 -10.42
N ASP A 111 -27.29 -14.52 -9.85
CA ASP A 111 -28.28 -14.98 -8.86
C ASP A 111 -29.68 -14.49 -9.24
N GLN A 112 -30.68 -15.27 -8.85
CA GLN A 112 -32.09 -15.04 -9.13
C GLN A 112 -32.84 -14.95 -7.81
N TYR A 113 -33.45 -13.80 -7.52
CA TYR A 113 -34.18 -13.61 -6.27
C TYR A 113 -35.67 -13.94 -6.43
N GLY A 114 -36.20 -14.67 -5.46
CA GLY A 114 -37.60 -15.10 -5.39
C GLY A 114 -38.11 -15.05 -3.97
N PHE A 115 -39.41 -14.81 -3.80
CA PHE A 115 -40.04 -14.95 -2.49
C PHE A 115 -40.17 -16.43 -2.17
N ALA A 116 -39.82 -16.83 -0.95
CA ALA A 116 -40.06 -18.18 -0.48
C ALA A 116 -41.34 -18.26 0.36
N VAL A 117 -42.09 -19.34 0.17
CA VAL A 117 -43.32 -19.69 0.91
C VAL A 117 -43.22 -21.14 1.38
N GLU A 118 -44.08 -21.55 2.32
CA GLU A 118 -44.09 -22.93 2.83
C GLU A 118 -44.29 -23.95 1.69
N ILE A 119 -43.67 -25.14 1.79
CA ILE A 119 -43.49 -26.09 0.69
C ILE A 119 -44.81 -26.63 0.08
N ASN A 120 -45.92 -26.53 0.80
CA ASN A 120 -47.25 -26.94 0.36
C ASN A 120 -48.12 -25.74 -0.10
N ASN A 121 -47.72 -24.51 0.22
CA ASN A 121 -48.47 -23.28 -0.04
C ASN A 121 -48.35 -22.79 -1.50
N THR A 122 -48.82 -23.64 -2.42
CA THR A 122 -48.77 -23.40 -3.88
C THR A 122 -49.68 -22.24 -4.30
N GLU A 123 -50.75 -21.96 -3.55
CA GLU A 123 -51.67 -20.84 -3.80
C GLU A 123 -50.96 -19.49 -3.62
N LEU A 124 -50.27 -19.30 -2.49
CA LEU A 124 -49.51 -18.07 -2.22
C LEU A 124 -48.38 -17.87 -3.24
N LYS A 125 -47.65 -18.95 -3.60
CA LYS A 125 -46.64 -18.92 -4.68
C LYS A 125 -47.23 -18.39 -5.99
N ASN A 126 -48.35 -18.94 -6.44
CA ASN A 126 -48.95 -18.56 -7.72
C ASN A 126 -49.47 -17.11 -7.72
N ALA A 127 -50.02 -16.62 -6.59
CA ALA A 127 -50.43 -15.23 -6.46
C ALA A 127 -49.24 -14.25 -6.52
N ILE A 128 -48.07 -14.63 -5.98
CA ILE A 128 -46.83 -13.85 -6.11
C ILE A 128 -46.39 -13.77 -7.58
N ASP A 129 -46.45 -14.89 -8.31
CA ASP A 129 -46.06 -14.97 -9.71
C ASP A 129 -46.97 -14.16 -10.64
N GLU A 130 -48.28 -14.18 -10.37
CA GLU A 130 -49.25 -13.36 -11.10
C GLU A 130 -49.06 -11.87 -10.78
N THR A 131 -48.82 -11.51 -9.52
CA THR A 131 -48.45 -10.15 -9.10
C THR A 131 -47.21 -9.66 -9.87
N LEU A 132 -46.14 -10.46 -9.91
CA LEU A 132 -44.90 -10.16 -10.63
C LEU A 132 -45.15 -9.84 -12.11
N LYS A 133 -45.95 -10.68 -12.78
CA LYS A 133 -46.32 -10.50 -14.19
C LYS A 133 -47.08 -9.20 -14.40
N ASN A 134 -48.03 -8.90 -13.53
CA ASN A 134 -48.88 -7.71 -13.61
C ASN A 134 -48.08 -6.40 -13.38
N ILE A 135 -47.16 -6.36 -12.40
CA ILE A 135 -46.31 -5.18 -12.17
C ILE A 135 -45.23 -4.98 -13.26
N LYS A 136 -44.75 -6.06 -13.89
CA LYS A 136 -43.86 -5.99 -15.06
C LYS A 136 -44.57 -5.43 -16.29
N GLN A 137 -45.83 -5.82 -16.53
CA GLN A 137 -46.63 -5.32 -17.68
C GLN A 137 -47.11 -3.87 -17.52
N SER A 138 -47.35 -3.41 -16.29
CA SER A 138 -47.87 -2.05 -16.01
C SER A 138 -46.79 -0.97 -15.85
N GLY A 139 -45.51 -1.33 -15.98
CA GLY A 139 -44.37 -0.40 -15.82
C GLY A 139 -43.96 -0.13 -14.37
N ILE A 140 -44.80 -0.46 -13.38
CA ILE A 140 -44.53 -0.29 -11.93
C ILE A 140 -43.18 -0.89 -11.54
N TYR A 141 -42.86 -2.08 -12.07
CA TYR A 141 -41.57 -2.75 -11.84
C TYR A 141 -40.37 -1.89 -12.26
N GLN A 142 -40.45 -1.16 -13.37
CA GLN A 142 -39.37 -0.29 -13.86
C GLN A 142 -39.21 0.98 -13.00
N ASP A 143 -40.30 1.47 -12.42
CA ASP A 143 -40.25 2.60 -11.49
C ASP A 143 -39.69 2.17 -10.12
N MET A 144 -40.06 0.97 -9.64
CA MET A 144 -39.44 0.33 -8.46
C MET A 144 -37.93 0.17 -8.66
N MET A 145 -37.50 -0.33 -9.83
CA MET A 145 -36.08 -0.46 -10.19
C MET A 145 -35.33 0.86 -10.10
N LYS A 146 -35.82 1.93 -10.76
CA LYS A 146 -35.15 3.25 -10.74
C LYS A 146 -35.13 3.91 -9.36
N ARG A 147 -36.15 3.63 -8.53
CA ARG A 147 -36.29 4.20 -7.18
C ARG A 147 -35.33 3.57 -6.19
N TRP A 148 -35.26 2.25 -6.16
CA TRP A 148 -34.50 1.50 -5.17
C TRP A 148 -33.08 1.15 -5.61
N LEU A 149 -32.89 0.93 -6.92
CA LEU A 149 -31.65 0.42 -7.51
C LEU A 149 -31.12 1.36 -8.62
N PRO A 150 -30.87 2.66 -8.33
CA PRO A 150 -30.39 3.62 -9.33
C PRO A 150 -28.92 3.33 -9.75
N GLU A 151 -28.58 3.63 -11.01
CA GLU A 151 -27.21 3.45 -11.53
C GLU A 151 -26.18 4.38 -10.87
N ILE A 152 -26.59 5.60 -10.53
CA ILE A 152 -25.76 6.62 -9.85
C ILE A 152 -26.65 7.34 -8.83
N GLY A 153 -26.21 7.37 -7.56
CA GLY A 153 -26.90 8.06 -6.47
C GLY A 153 -27.42 7.10 -5.39
N LEU A 154 -28.34 7.60 -4.56
CA LEU A 154 -28.90 6.87 -3.41
C LEU A 154 -30.37 6.50 -3.63
N PRO A 155 -30.89 5.47 -2.95
CA PRO A 155 -32.28 5.05 -3.04
C PRO A 155 -33.26 6.17 -2.66
N GLN A 156 -34.40 6.22 -3.34
CA GLN A 156 -35.46 7.21 -3.14
C GLN A 156 -36.56 6.68 -2.19
N SER A 157 -37.40 7.57 -1.67
CA SER A 157 -38.44 7.24 -0.69
C SER A 157 -39.54 6.32 -1.26
N MET A 158 -39.95 5.33 -0.46
CA MET A 158 -41.04 4.41 -0.78
C MET A 158 -42.36 5.16 -1.09
N PRO A 159 -43.07 4.81 -2.17
CA PRO A 159 -44.39 5.38 -2.44
C PRO A 159 -45.40 4.88 -1.41
N VAL A 160 -46.41 5.72 -1.11
CA VAL A 160 -47.52 5.31 -0.25
C VAL A 160 -48.41 4.33 -1.00
N ILE A 161 -48.25 3.03 -0.71
CA ILE A 161 -49.17 2.00 -1.19
C ILE A 161 -50.27 1.84 -0.16
N GLU A 162 -51.51 2.15 -0.56
CA GLU A 162 -52.69 1.95 0.28
C GLU A 162 -52.91 0.47 0.59
N ASN A 163 -52.52 0.07 1.80
CA ASN A 163 -52.59 -1.29 2.34
C ASN A 163 -53.98 -1.53 2.96
N LEU A 164 -54.98 -1.70 2.08
CA LEU A 164 -56.41 -1.73 2.39
C LEU A 164 -57.01 -3.15 2.54
N GLY A 165 -56.17 -4.19 2.60
CA GLY A 165 -56.63 -5.57 2.57
C GLY A 165 -57.51 -5.97 3.77
N THR A 166 -58.66 -6.56 3.49
CA THR A 166 -59.65 -6.99 4.49
C THR A 166 -59.65 -8.49 4.78
N GLU A 167 -58.97 -9.32 3.96
CA GLU A 167 -59.01 -10.79 4.02
C GLU A 167 -57.89 -11.40 4.88
N GLY A 168 -57.61 -10.75 6.01
CA GLY A 168 -56.63 -11.18 6.99
C GLY A 168 -55.25 -10.53 6.82
N VAL A 169 -54.26 -11.12 7.49
CA VAL A 169 -52.87 -10.64 7.51
C VAL A 169 -52.00 -11.54 6.64
N LEU A 170 -50.99 -10.94 6.00
CA LEU A 170 -49.88 -11.62 5.35
C LEU A 170 -48.60 -11.29 6.13
N LEU A 171 -48.07 -12.27 6.85
CA LEU A 171 -46.85 -12.14 7.66
C LEU A 171 -45.63 -12.30 6.76
N PHE A 172 -44.91 -11.20 6.54
CA PHE A 172 -43.70 -11.16 5.71
C PHE A 172 -42.44 -11.13 6.57
N GLY A 173 -41.66 -12.20 6.55
CA GLY A 173 -40.36 -12.26 7.22
C GLY A 173 -39.26 -11.62 6.39
N THR A 174 -38.51 -10.70 6.99
CA THR A 174 -37.42 -9.99 6.31
C THR A 174 -36.31 -9.58 7.29
N ALA A 175 -35.15 -9.22 6.77
CA ALA A 175 -34.03 -8.69 7.54
C ALA A 175 -33.82 -7.20 7.20
N SER A 176 -34.10 -6.29 8.14
CA SER A 176 -34.12 -4.84 7.90
C SER A 176 -32.72 -4.17 7.86
N VAL A 177 -31.71 -4.88 7.36
CA VAL A 177 -30.30 -4.45 7.29
C VAL A 177 -29.73 -4.52 5.87
N THR A 178 -30.56 -4.76 4.85
CA THR A 178 -30.15 -5.03 3.47
C THR A 178 -30.53 -3.89 2.53
N GLU A 179 -30.29 -2.63 2.92
CA GLU A 179 -30.61 -1.46 2.08
C GLU A 179 -29.88 -1.56 0.73
N PRO A 180 -30.58 -1.51 -0.42
CA PRO A 180 -31.96 -1.01 -0.62
C PRO A 180 -33.12 -2.03 -0.65
N MET A 181 -32.87 -3.33 -0.45
CA MET A 181 -33.87 -4.40 -0.51
C MET A 181 -34.87 -4.35 0.65
N SER A 182 -34.38 -4.36 1.89
CA SER A 182 -35.19 -4.23 3.13
C SER A 182 -34.40 -3.51 4.22
N PHE A 183 -34.89 -2.36 4.70
CA PHE A 183 -34.19 -1.55 5.70
C PHE A 183 -35.10 -0.61 6.49
N VAL A 184 -34.64 -0.14 7.65
CA VAL A 184 -35.38 0.83 8.48
C VAL A 184 -35.14 2.27 8.00
N ASP A 185 -36.20 3.01 7.65
CA ASP A 185 -36.13 4.41 7.23
C ASP A 185 -35.96 5.39 8.41
N GLY A 186 -35.78 6.68 8.11
CA GLY A 186 -35.66 7.75 9.12
C GLY A 186 -36.93 8.02 9.95
N ASN A 187 -38.05 7.35 9.65
CA ASN A 187 -39.28 7.38 10.43
C ASN A 187 -39.53 6.07 11.21
N SER A 188 -38.53 5.18 11.27
CA SER A 188 -38.59 3.86 11.92
C SER A 188 -39.52 2.83 11.27
N GLY A 189 -39.92 3.04 10.01
CA GLY A 189 -40.64 2.05 9.20
C GLY A 189 -39.67 1.15 8.43
N ILE A 190 -40.01 -0.13 8.27
CA ILE A 190 -39.26 -1.03 7.38
C ILE A 190 -39.75 -0.76 5.95
N VAL A 191 -38.84 -0.41 5.05
CA VAL A 191 -39.07 -0.04 3.65
C VAL A 191 -38.03 -0.72 2.75
N GLY A 192 -38.20 -0.64 1.44
CA GLY A 192 -37.25 -1.17 0.46
C GLY A 192 -37.95 -1.85 -0.71
N PHE A 193 -37.16 -2.33 -1.67
CA PHE A 193 -37.67 -3.00 -2.88
C PHE A 193 -38.59 -4.19 -2.55
N ASP A 194 -38.17 -5.06 -1.62
CA ASP A 194 -38.93 -6.25 -1.25
C ASP A 194 -40.18 -5.91 -0.45
N ILE A 195 -40.13 -4.85 0.36
CA ILE A 195 -41.27 -4.34 1.12
C ILE A 195 -42.32 -3.75 0.17
N GLU A 196 -41.90 -2.99 -0.84
CA GLU A 196 -42.81 -2.45 -1.85
C GLU A 196 -43.45 -3.58 -2.67
N PHE A 197 -42.66 -4.57 -3.08
CA PHE A 197 -43.15 -5.77 -3.75
C PHE A 197 -44.14 -6.55 -2.86
N ALA A 198 -43.82 -6.76 -1.59
CA ALA A 198 -44.68 -7.42 -0.61
C ALA A 198 -46.00 -6.67 -0.39
N ASN A 199 -46.01 -5.33 -0.46
CA ASN A 199 -47.24 -4.54 -0.44
C ASN A 199 -48.07 -4.73 -1.72
N HIS A 200 -47.43 -4.90 -2.88
CA HIS A 200 -48.15 -5.27 -4.12
C HIS A 200 -48.74 -6.68 -4.06
N ILE A 201 -48.03 -7.66 -3.50
CA ILE A 201 -48.55 -9.02 -3.25
C ILE A 201 -49.74 -8.98 -2.29
N ALA A 202 -49.59 -8.30 -1.15
CA ALA A 202 -50.64 -8.17 -0.15
C ALA A 202 -51.90 -7.48 -0.73
N LYS A 203 -51.71 -6.44 -1.55
CA LYS A 203 -52.80 -5.77 -2.27
C LYS A 203 -53.49 -6.67 -3.30
N HIS A 204 -52.75 -7.51 -4.03
CA HIS A 204 -53.31 -8.48 -4.97
C HIS A 204 -54.13 -9.58 -4.24
N LEU A 205 -53.66 -10.00 -3.07
CA LEU A 205 -54.32 -10.98 -2.19
C LEU A 205 -55.45 -10.39 -1.32
N ASN A 206 -55.75 -9.09 -1.42
CA ASN A 206 -56.64 -8.37 -0.51
C ASN A 206 -56.31 -8.56 0.99
N LYS A 207 -55.03 -8.74 1.34
CA LYS A 207 -54.53 -8.93 2.72
C LYS A 207 -53.77 -7.71 3.23
N LYS A 208 -53.77 -7.52 4.55
CA LYS A 208 -52.91 -6.53 5.21
C LYS A 208 -51.49 -7.10 5.33
N LEU A 209 -50.49 -6.41 4.78
CA LEU A 209 -49.08 -6.77 5.05
C LEU A 209 -48.68 -6.45 6.50
N GLU A 210 -48.07 -7.40 7.20
CA GLU A 210 -47.31 -7.15 8.42
C GLU A 210 -45.88 -7.68 8.29
N VAL A 211 -44.90 -6.80 8.51
CA VAL A 211 -43.48 -7.09 8.32
C VAL A 211 -42.85 -7.53 9.64
N VAL A 212 -42.27 -8.73 9.66
CA VAL A 212 -41.58 -9.31 10.81
C VAL A 212 -40.08 -9.23 10.59
N ASN A 213 -39.43 -8.31 11.31
CA ASN A 213 -37.97 -8.15 11.29
C ASN A 213 -37.29 -9.30 12.05
N MET A 214 -36.25 -9.90 11.45
CA MET A 214 -35.42 -10.91 12.09
C MET A 214 -34.01 -10.95 11.50
N GLU A 215 -33.09 -11.61 12.20
CA GLU A 215 -31.75 -11.90 11.65
C GLU A 215 -31.88 -12.82 10.42
N PHE A 216 -31.06 -12.60 9.38
CA PHE A 216 -31.22 -13.23 8.07
C PHE A 216 -31.30 -14.76 8.14
N GLY A 217 -30.39 -15.40 8.88
CA GLY A 217 -30.36 -16.85 9.09
C GLY A 217 -31.58 -17.43 9.85
N ALA A 218 -32.39 -16.61 10.49
CA ALA A 218 -33.63 -17.04 11.15
C ALA A 218 -34.84 -17.10 10.21
N MET A 219 -34.78 -16.49 9.02
CA MET A 219 -35.94 -16.39 8.11
C MET A 219 -36.45 -17.75 7.61
N LEU A 220 -35.56 -18.63 7.17
CA LEU A 220 -35.96 -19.95 6.66
C LEU A 220 -36.52 -20.86 7.78
N PRO A 221 -35.90 -20.97 8.98
CA PRO A 221 -36.52 -21.62 10.14
C PRO A 221 -37.85 -20.97 10.57
N ALA A 222 -38.00 -19.64 10.48
CA ALA A 222 -39.25 -18.95 10.80
C ALA A 222 -40.38 -19.32 9.82
N LEU A 223 -40.09 -19.40 8.52
CA LEU A 223 -41.05 -19.84 7.50
C LEU A 223 -41.45 -21.31 7.71
N ILE A 224 -40.48 -22.21 7.89
CA ILE A 224 -40.73 -23.65 8.10
C ILE A 224 -41.50 -23.90 9.41
N SER A 225 -41.30 -23.08 10.44
CA SER A 225 -42.06 -23.15 11.70
C SER A 225 -43.40 -22.40 11.68
N GLY A 226 -43.80 -21.82 10.54
CA GLY A 226 -45.06 -21.11 10.38
C GLY A 226 -45.15 -19.79 11.16
N LYS A 227 -44.02 -19.17 11.51
CA LYS A 227 -43.96 -17.84 12.16
C LYS A 227 -44.19 -16.69 11.17
N VAL A 228 -44.04 -16.96 9.87
CA VAL A 228 -44.27 -16.05 8.74
C VAL A 228 -44.83 -16.83 7.55
N ASP A 229 -45.65 -16.20 6.71
CA ASP A 229 -46.31 -16.84 5.56
C ASP A 229 -45.42 -16.85 4.32
N MET A 230 -44.64 -15.79 4.15
CA MET A 230 -43.67 -15.61 3.08
C MET A 230 -42.42 -14.87 3.57
N ILE A 231 -41.28 -15.08 2.93
CA ILE A 231 -40.02 -14.40 3.25
C ILE A 231 -39.34 -13.82 2.01
N GLY A 232 -38.60 -12.73 2.21
CA GLY A 232 -37.85 -12.02 1.17
C GLY A 232 -36.94 -10.95 1.77
N ALA A 233 -35.71 -10.91 1.30
CA ALA A 233 -34.69 -9.91 1.63
C ALA A 233 -33.52 -10.02 0.61
N GLY A 234 -33.83 -10.02 -0.69
CA GLY A 234 -32.92 -10.49 -1.75
C GLY A 234 -32.69 -12.01 -1.69
N LEU A 235 -33.75 -12.81 -1.55
CA LEU A 235 -33.59 -14.24 -1.26
C LEU A 235 -33.29 -15.04 -2.53
N SER A 236 -32.03 -15.50 -2.66
CA SER A 236 -31.56 -16.42 -3.70
C SER A 236 -32.39 -17.70 -3.80
N ILE A 237 -32.88 -17.99 -5.00
CA ILE A 237 -33.53 -19.24 -5.38
C ILE A 237 -32.45 -20.32 -5.52
N THR A 238 -32.47 -21.35 -4.69
CA THR A 238 -31.50 -22.47 -4.77
C THR A 238 -32.20 -23.83 -4.73
N GLU A 239 -31.65 -24.82 -5.44
CA GLU A 239 -32.15 -26.21 -5.42
C GLU A 239 -32.19 -26.83 -4.02
N GLU A 240 -31.29 -26.40 -3.12
CA GLU A 240 -31.27 -26.89 -1.74
C GLU A 240 -32.45 -26.33 -0.94
N ARG A 241 -32.68 -25.01 -1.01
CA ARG A 241 -33.82 -24.36 -0.35
C ARG A 241 -35.15 -24.84 -0.95
N ALA A 242 -35.20 -25.07 -2.27
CA ALA A 242 -36.39 -25.57 -2.98
C ALA A 242 -36.86 -26.97 -2.53
N LYS A 243 -36.05 -27.72 -1.76
CA LYS A 243 -36.46 -28.98 -1.12
C LYS A 243 -37.30 -28.78 0.15
N SER A 244 -37.27 -27.58 0.72
CA SER A 244 -37.87 -27.26 2.03
C SER A 244 -38.89 -26.11 1.98
N VAL A 245 -38.87 -25.29 0.91
CA VAL A 245 -39.79 -24.18 0.65
C VAL A 245 -40.10 -24.06 -0.85
N LEU A 246 -41.26 -23.52 -1.22
CA LEU A 246 -41.56 -23.15 -2.61
C LEU A 246 -41.05 -21.73 -2.89
N PHE A 247 -40.45 -21.52 -4.06
CA PHE A 247 -40.07 -20.19 -4.54
C PHE A 247 -41.06 -19.65 -5.58
N SER A 248 -41.26 -18.33 -5.57
CA SER A 248 -41.82 -17.61 -6.72
C SER A 248 -40.89 -17.69 -7.94
N ASN A 249 -41.43 -17.33 -9.10
CA ASN A 249 -40.64 -16.92 -10.25
C ASN A 249 -39.66 -15.82 -9.86
N CYS A 250 -38.52 -15.76 -10.56
CA CYS A 250 -37.49 -14.76 -10.36
C CYS A 250 -38.06 -13.34 -10.55
N TYR A 251 -38.09 -12.55 -9.48
CA TYR A 251 -38.56 -11.18 -9.56
C TYR A 251 -37.46 -10.23 -10.06
N TYR A 252 -36.22 -10.40 -9.60
CA TYR A 252 -35.04 -9.61 -9.97
C TYR A 252 -33.84 -10.52 -10.23
N GLU A 253 -33.15 -10.27 -11.36
CA GLU A 253 -31.93 -10.96 -11.77
C GLU A 253 -30.73 -10.05 -11.52
N SER A 254 -29.71 -10.61 -10.87
CA SER A 254 -28.55 -9.84 -10.40
C SER A 254 -27.36 -10.80 -10.25
N GLY A 255 -26.47 -10.50 -9.31
CA GLY A 255 -25.59 -11.49 -8.74
C GLY A 255 -24.85 -10.97 -7.51
N LEU A 256 -24.15 -11.90 -6.87
CA LEU A 256 -23.27 -11.57 -5.77
C LEU A 256 -22.01 -10.90 -6.31
N ALA A 257 -21.63 -9.79 -5.69
CA ALA A 257 -20.39 -9.07 -5.97
C ALA A 257 -19.54 -8.98 -4.69
N ALA A 258 -18.32 -8.47 -4.81
CA ALA A 258 -17.39 -8.30 -3.71
C ALA A 258 -17.08 -6.83 -3.45
N LEU A 259 -17.07 -6.45 -2.17
CA LEU A 259 -16.71 -5.13 -1.67
C LEU A 259 -15.38 -5.19 -0.93
N VAL A 260 -14.48 -4.26 -1.23
CA VAL A 260 -13.05 -4.25 -0.88
C VAL A 260 -12.59 -2.83 -0.51
N LYS A 261 -11.44 -2.69 0.15
CA LYS A 261 -10.89 -1.40 0.60
C LYS A 261 -10.31 -0.59 -0.58
N SER A 262 -10.57 0.72 -0.62
CA SER A 262 -10.25 1.62 -1.76
C SER A 262 -9.07 2.57 -1.47
N GLN A 263 -8.22 2.80 -2.47
CA GLN A 263 -7.05 3.67 -2.37
C GLN A 263 -7.28 5.08 -2.95
N SER A 264 -6.94 6.12 -2.19
CA SER A 264 -6.53 7.45 -2.69
C SER A 264 -6.23 8.41 -1.53
N GLU A 265 -5.07 9.09 -1.56
CA GLU A 265 -5.00 10.50 -1.16
C GLU A 265 -4.06 11.29 -2.08
N SER A 266 -4.62 12.13 -2.95
CA SER A 266 -3.97 13.32 -3.48
C SER A 266 -5.01 14.34 -3.95
N ASN A 267 -5.22 15.40 -3.17
CA ASN A 267 -6.09 16.50 -3.58
C ASN A 267 -5.27 17.55 -4.35
N THR A 268 -5.43 17.58 -5.68
CA THR A 268 -4.95 18.74 -6.45
C THR A 268 -5.90 19.92 -6.29
N LYS A 269 -5.43 21.00 -5.66
CA LYS A 269 -5.59 22.37 -6.18
C LYS A 269 -4.24 23.11 -6.04
N PRO A 270 -3.77 23.87 -7.05
CA PRO A 270 -2.31 24.03 -7.29
C PRO A 270 -1.64 25.31 -6.72
N VAL A 271 -0.28 25.27 -6.63
CA VAL A 271 0.76 26.34 -6.93
C VAL A 271 1.84 26.69 -5.85
N ALA A 272 3.14 26.58 -6.25
CA ALA A 272 4.40 27.34 -5.88
C ALA A 272 5.42 26.96 -4.74
N GLU A 273 6.68 27.46 -4.88
CA GLU A 273 8.03 26.96 -4.45
C GLU A 273 8.75 27.62 -3.21
N LYS A 274 9.88 27.03 -2.70
CA LYS A 274 11.28 27.63 -2.57
C LYS A 274 12.39 26.80 -1.81
N LYS A 275 13.69 27.24 -1.85
CA LYS A 275 14.99 26.60 -1.43
C LYS A 275 15.75 27.30 -0.25
N GLU A 276 16.76 26.66 0.42
CA GLU A 276 17.87 27.34 1.18
C GLU A 276 19.19 26.50 1.48
N LYS A 277 20.21 27.02 2.23
CA LYS A 277 21.70 26.76 2.13
C LYS A 277 22.54 26.29 3.39
N ASN A 278 23.82 25.90 3.14
CA ASN A 278 25.00 25.35 3.91
C ASN A 278 25.37 25.75 5.38
N LYS A 279 26.28 24.95 6.01
CA LYS A 279 26.97 25.10 7.33
C LYS A 279 28.53 25.14 7.22
N ASN A 280 29.23 25.66 8.27
CA ASN A 280 30.71 25.69 8.44
C ASN A 280 31.17 24.93 9.72
N TYR A 281 32.43 24.43 9.73
CA TYR A 281 33.08 23.71 10.85
C TYR A 281 34.33 24.43 11.38
N ALA A 282 34.80 24.14 12.61
CA ALA A 282 35.96 24.81 13.20
C ALA A 282 37.30 24.10 12.97
N GLN A 283 37.33 22.76 13.13
CA GLN A 283 38.55 21.94 13.00
C GLN A 283 38.25 20.65 12.25
N ILE A 284 38.86 20.45 11.09
CA ILE A 284 38.57 19.33 10.18
C ILE A 284 39.78 18.39 10.11
N GLY A 285 39.57 17.12 10.43
CA GLY A 285 40.53 16.04 10.27
C GLY A 285 40.52 15.48 8.86
N VAL A 286 41.70 15.32 8.27
CA VAL A 286 41.88 14.75 6.94
C VAL A 286 43.12 13.85 6.93
N LEU A 287 43.15 12.86 6.02
CA LEU A 287 44.36 12.09 5.78
C LEU A 287 45.35 12.96 4.99
N MET A 288 46.62 12.98 5.39
CA MET A 288 47.62 13.91 4.85
C MET A 288 47.97 13.58 3.39
N GLY A 289 47.90 14.59 2.53
CA GLY A 289 48.06 14.47 1.08
C GLY A 289 46.83 13.90 0.36
N SER A 290 45.70 13.68 1.05
CA SER A 290 44.44 13.23 0.43
C SER A 290 43.70 14.36 -0.29
N ILE A 291 42.75 14.02 -1.17
CA ILE A 291 41.92 15.05 -1.81
C ILE A 291 40.96 15.71 -0.82
N HIS A 292 40.66 15.05 0.30
CA HIS A 292 39.84 15.60 1.38
C HIS A 292 40.51 16.82 1.99
N GLU A 293 41.84 16.80 2.12
CA GLU A 293 42.64 17.95 2.56
C GLU A 293 42.53 19.12 1.57
N SER A 294 42.73 18.87 0.28
CA SER A 294 42.60 19.89 -0.76
C SER A 294 41.19 20.48 -0.84
N TYR A 295 40.16 19.62 -0.79
CA TYR A 295 38.76 20.05 -0.82
C TYR A 295 38.39 20.83 0.44
N ALA A 296 38.74 20.32 1.63
CA ALA A 296 38.42 20.99 2.89
C ALA A 296 39.12 22.36 2.98
N THR A 297 40.39 22.45 2.57
CA THR A 297 41.15 23.71 2.49
C THR A 297 40.52 24.72 1.52
N LYS A 298 39.94 24.24 0.40
CA LYS A 298 39.34 25.10 -0.65
C LYS A 298 37.92 25.54 -0.34
N VAL A 299 37.10 24.66 0.23
CA VAL A 299 35.66 24.86 0.46
C VAL A 299 35.36 25.38 1.88
N TYR A 300 36.22 25.05 2.85
CA TYR A 300 36.13 25.53 4.22
C TYR A 300 37.43 26.29 4.62
N PRO A 301 37.77 27.40 3.93
CA PRO A 301 39.03 28.13 4.15
C PRO A 301 39.16 28.74 5.55
N ASP A 302 38.03 28.94 6.25
CA ASP A 302 37.98 29.44 7.63
C ASP A 302 38.19 28.33 8.68
N SER A 303 38.17 27.05 8.26
CA SER A 303 38.36 25.90 9.16
C SER A 303 39.84 25.58 9.32
N LYS A 304 40.26 25.26 10.55
CA LYS A 304 41.62 24.78 10.79
C LYS A 304 41.73 23.30 10.40
N ILE A 305 42.24 23.05 9.20
CA ILE A 305 42.50 21.70 8.70
C ILE A 305 43.69 21.10 9.47
N LEU A 306 43.53 19.85 9.94
CA LEU A 306 44.56 19.09 10.63
C LEU A 306 44.73 17.75 9.91
N ALA A 307 45.90 17.59 9.29
CA ALA A 307 46.26 16.43 8.51
C ALA A 307 46.93 15.35 9.37
N TYR A 308 46.58 14.08 9.14
CA TYR A 308 47.06 12.91 9.88
C TYR A 308 47.70 11.88 8.96
N ASN A 309 48.69 11.13 9.46
CA ASN A 309 49.46 10.19 8.65
C ASN A 309 48.73 8.86 8.36
N SER A 310 47.75 8.49 9.19
CA SER A 310 46.98 7.25 9.12
C SER A 310 45.50 7.53 9.41
N VAL A 311 44.60 6.67 8.92
CA VAL A 311 43.16 6.78 9.24
C VAL A 311 42.92 6.54 10.75
N PRO A 312 43.52 5.54 11.42
CA PRO A 312 43.36 5.35 12.87
C PRO A 312 43.82 6.56 13.70
N ASP A 313 44.92 7.24 13.34
CA ASP A 313 45.34 8.47 14.04
C ASP A 313 44.33 9.60 13.86
N MET A 314 43.76 9.76 12.67
CA MET A 314 42.70 10.73 12.39
C MET A 314 41.44 10.44 13.20
N LEU A 315 41.03 9.17 13.28
CA LEU A 315 39.87 8.74 14.04
C LEU A 315 40.11 8.87 15.56
N MET A 316 41.31 8.54 16.05
CA MET A 316 41.71 8.81 17.43
C MET A 316 41.75 10.31 17.74
N ALA A 317 42.20 11.14 16.80
CA ALA A 317 42.16 12.59 16.94
C ALA A 317 40.72 13.12 17.00
N LEU A 318 39.82 12.59 16.17
CA LEU A 318 38.40 12.87 16.22
C LEU A 318 37.81 12.46 17.58
N SER A 319 37.91 11.17 17.96
CA SER A 319 37.48 10.61 19.25
C SER A 319 37.99 11.42 20.44
N SER A 320 39.26 11.85 20.44
CA SER A 320 39.89 12.63 21.52
C SER A 320 39.62 14.15 21.52
N SER A 321 38.78 14.67 20.63
CA SER A 321 38.46 16.12 20.48
C SER A 321 39.49 17.00 19.80
N LYS A 322 40.53 16.43 19.18
CA LYS A 322 41.56 17.24 18.48
C LYS A 322 41.08 17.77 17.13
N VAL A 323 40.06 17.14 16.55
CA VAL A 323 39.27 17.64 15.42
C VAL A 323 37.77 17.50 15.73
N GLU A 324 36.95 18.32 15.10
CA GLU A 324 35.49 18.36 15.30
C GLU A 324 34.77 17.36 14.40
N VAL A 325 35.20 17.33 13.13
CA VAL A 325 34.76 16.39 12.09
C VAL A 325 35.97 15.86 11.33
N ALA A 326 35.88 14.68 10.74
CA ALA A 326 36.86 14.15 9.80
C ALA A 326 36.19 13.80 8.46
N PHE A 327 36.93 13.94 7.35
CA PHE A 327 36.43 13.65 6.02
C PHE A 327 36.97 12.30 5.54
N ILE A 328 36.09 11.43 5.04
CA ILE A 328 36.41 10.05 4.69
C ILE A 328 35.50 9.53 3.57
N ASP A 329 36.00 8.58 2.79
CA ASP A 329 35.26 7.83 1.77
C ASP A 329 33.97 7.24 2.31
N HIS A 330 32.87 7.48 1.59
CA HIS A 330 31.52 7.02 1.93
C HIS A 330 31.44 5.50 2.03
N ALA A 331 32.17 4.78 1.18
CA ALA A 331 32.24 3.33 1.24
C ALA A 331 32.90 2.83 2.53
N SER A 332 33.96 3.51 3.00
CA SER A 332 34.69 3.22 4.24
C SER A 332 33.98 3.73 5.52
N VAL A 333 33.05 4.69 5.42
CA VAL A 333 32.24 5.15 6.56
C VAL A 333 31.62 3.99 7.32
N ARG A 334 31.10 2.97 6.60
CA ARG A 334 30.44 1.81 7.21
C ARG A 334 31.40 1.01 8.10
N GLU A 335 32.63 0.74 7.65
CA GLU A 335 33.64 0.07 8.49
C GLU A 335 34.02 0.95 9.69
N VAL A 336 34.31 2.24 9.43
CA VAL A 336 34.76 3.17 10.47
C VAL A 336 33.73 3.38 11.57
N LEU A 337 32.44 3.50 11.25
CA LEU A 337 31.37 3.62 12.23
C LEU A 337 31.06 2.30 12.95
N THR A 338 31.27 1.16 12.30
CA THR A 338 31.15 -0.17 12.93
C THR A 338 32.28 -0.38 13.94
N ALA A 339 33.50 0.05 13.62
CA ALA A 339 34.66 0.02 14.53
C ALA A 339 34.61 1.11 15.61
N ASN A 340 34.01 2.27 15.34
CA ASN A 340 33.99 3.44 16.23
C ASN A 340 32.56 3.96 16.43
N ASN A 341 31.82 3.26 17.28
CA ASN A 341 30.42 3.54 17.63
C ASN A 341 30.18 4.92 18.32
N GLU A 342 31.21 5.68 18.68
CA GLU A 342 31.09 7.08 19.16
C GLU A 342 30.99 8.12 18.03
N LEU A 343 31.23 7.70 16.78
CA LEU A 343 31.19 8.55 15.59
C LEU A 343 29.81 8.49 14.88
N ILE A 344 29.54 9.46 14.01
CA ILE A 344 28.31 9.60 13.20
C ILE A 344 28.62 10.22 11.84
N VAL A 345 27.77 9.95 10.84
CA VAL A 345 27.77 10.68 9.56
C VAL A 345 27.07 12.02 9.74
N VAL A 346 27.84 13.11 9.66
CA VAL A 346 27.32 14.48 9.70
C VAL A 346 26.71 14.87 8.36
N GLU A 347 27.33 14.43 7.26
CA GLU A 347 26.88 14.70 5.90
C GLU A 347 27.18 13.50 4.99
N LYS A 348 26.15 13.01 4.29
CA LYS A 348 26.19 11.71 3.61
C LYS A 348 27.13 11.67 2.41
N ILE A 349 26.96 12.55 1.43
CA ILE A 349 27.86 12.66 0.28
C ILE A 349 28.00 14.15 -0.05
N LEU A 350 29.22 14.69 0.08
CA LEU A 350 29.55 16.07 -0.27
C LEU A 350 29.78 16.23 -1.78
N PHE A 351 30.55 15.29 -2.35
CA PHE A 351 30.93 15.21 -3.76
C PHE A 351 31.46 13.79 -4.05
N THR A 352 31.60 13.45 -5.32
CA THR A 352 32.09 12.15 -5.81
C THR A 352 33.33 12.34 -6.69
N VAL A 353 34.32 11.46 -6.57
CA VAL A 353 35.55 11.49 -7.39
C VAL A 353 35.97 10.09 -7.82
N ASP A 354 36.45 9.98 -9.04
CA ASP A 354 36.98 8.76 -9.62
C ASP A 354 38.31 8.32 -8.98
N ILE A 355 38.47 7.02 -8.79
CA ILE A 355 39.66 6.35 -8.27
C ILE A 355 40.35 5.59 -9.41
N ALA A 356 41.66 5.74 -9.52
CA ALA A 356 42.50 5.04 -10.48
C ALA A 356 43.84 4.63 -9.86
N ALA A 357 44.56 3.72 -10.52
CA ALA A 357 45.91 3.35 -10.12
C ALA A 357 46.91 4.43 -10.58
N GLY A 358 47.91 4.72 -9.76
CA GLY A 358 48.94 5.73 -10.05
C GLY A 358 50.21 5.14 -10.65
N PHE A 359 50.77 5.80 -11.66
CA PHE A 359 51.96 5.40 -12.41
C PHE A 359 52.94 6.57 -12.55
N HIS A 360 54.25 6.32 -12.49
CA HIS A 360 55.19 7.37 -12.87
C HIS A 360 55.00 7.69 -14.36
N GLN A 361 55.00 8.97 -14.74
CA GLN A 361 54.99 9.48 -16.12
C GLN A 361 56.04 8.89 -17.09
N LYS A 362 56.99 8.07 -16.60
CA LYS A 362 57.98 7.35 -17.41
C LYS A 362 57.65 5.87 -17.60
N SER A 363 56.59 5.39 -16.96
CA SER A 363 56.14 4.00 -16.92
C SER A 363 54.83 3.82 -17.70
N ASP A 364 54.65 4.58 -18.78
CA ASP A 364 53.41 4.63 -19.56
C ASP A 364 53.02 3.26 -20.17
N GLU A 365 54.02 2.45 -20.55
CA GLU A 365 53.78 1.06 -21.00
C GLU A 365 53.19 0.18 -19.88
N LEU A 366 53.62 0.39 -18.62
CA LEU A 366 53.03 -0.28 -17.46
C LEU A 366 51.59 0.22 -17.22
N ARG A 367 51.35 1.53 -17.37
CA ARG A 367 50.01 2.14 -17.26
C ARG A 367 49.04 1.59 -18.31
N GLU A 368 49.45 1.52 -19.57
CA GLU A 368 48.62 0.97 -20.64
C GLU A 368 48.49 -0.55 -20.60
N SER A 369 49.43 -1.27 -19.97
CA SER A 369 49.22 -2.68 -19.62
C SER A 369 48.18 -2.84 -18.51
N PHE A 370 48.17 -1.97 -17.49
CA PHE A 370 47.13 -1.95 -16.47
C PHE A 370 45.76 -1.53 -17.02
N ASN A 371 45.71 -0.59 -17.97
CA ASN A 371 44.46 -0.20 -18.62
C ASN A 371 43.86 -1.35 -19.44
N ARG A 372 44.69 -2.10 -20.16
CA ARG A 372 44.26 -3.31 -20.88
C ARG A 372 43.81 -4.40 -19.93
N PHE A 373 44.60 -4.70 -18.90
CA PHE A 373 44.18 -5.58 -17.81
C PHE A 373 42.83 -5.16 -17.22
N LEU A 374 42.64 -3.89 -16.87
CA LEU A 374 41.41 -3.40 -16.28
C LEU A 374 40.23 -3.47 -17.25
N ALA A 375 40.46 -3.27 -18.55
CA ALA A 375 39.44 -3.43 -19.58
C ALA A 375 39.09 -4.92 -19.79
N GLU A 376 40.06 -5.82 -19.76
CA GLU A 376 39.85 -7.28 -19.83
C GLU A 376 39.15 -7.80 -18.57
N LEU A 377 39.56 -7.36 -17.37
CA LEU A 377 38.95 -7.66 -16.08
C LEU A 377 37.52 -7.11 -15.95
N LYS A 378 37.19 -6.01 -16.65
CA LYS A 378 35.82 -5.50 -16.79
C LYS A 378 35.03 -6.27 -17.85
N ALA A 379 35.66 -6.69 -18.95
CA ALA A 379 35.01 -7.46 -20.00
C ALA A 379 34.74 -8.93 -19.62
N ASP A 380 35.55 -9.53 -18.75
CA ASP A 380 35.38 -10.89 -18.24
C ASP A 380 34.49 -10.97 -16.98
N GLY A 381 34.05 -9.83 -16.44
CA GLY A 381 33.16 -9.74 -15.27
C GLY A 381 33.85 -9.88 -13.91
N THR A 382 35.17 -10.11 -13.86
CA THR A 382 35.91 -10.27 -12.61
C THR A 382 35.96 -8.98 -11.78
N TYR A 383 36.12 -7.82 -12.44
CA TYR A 383 36.12 -6.50 -11.80
C TYR A 383 34.81 -6.26 -11.05
N ASP A 384 33.73 -6.66 -11.69
CA ASP A 384 32.35 -6.55 -11.26
C ASP A 384 32.10 -7.46 -10.04
N GLU A 385 32.60 -8.71 -10.05
CA GLU A 385 32.64 -9.57 -8.84
C GLU A 385 33.43 -8.97 -7.68
N MET A 386 34.51 -8.24 -7.97
CA MET A 386 35.30 -7.56 -6.94
C MET A 386 34.53 -6.39 -6.31
N VAL A 387 33.74 -5.65 -7.11
CA VAL A 387 32.95 -4.51 -6.60
C VAL A 387 31.93 -5.02 -5.61
N LYS A 388 31.11 -6.00 -6.03
CA LYS A 388 30.25 -6.80 -5.17
C LYS A 388 30.93 -7.19 -3.86
N ARG A 389 32.03 -7.95 -3.99
CA ARG A 389 32.72 -8.60 -2.85
C ARG A 389 33.14 -7.57 -1.82
N TRP A 390 33.76 -6.48 -2.23
CA TRP A 390 34.35 -5.55 -1.27
C TRP A 390 33.39 -4.45 -0.83
N HIS A 391 32.56 -3.91 -1.73
CA HIS A 391 31.75 -2.72 -1.47
C HIS A 391 30.32 -3.01 -1.05
N GLU A 392 29.72 -4.10 -1.52
CA GLU A 392 28.30 -4.40 -1.24
C GLU A 392 28.17 -5.32 -0.03
N ASP A 393 28.92 -6.43 -0.03
CA ASP A 393 28.76 -7.54 0.91
C ASP A 393 29.64 -7.42 2.18
N ILE A 394 29.07 -7.75 3.35
CA ILE A 394 29.74 -7.62 4.65
C ILE A 394 30.63 -8.85 4.93
N GLY A 395 31.88 -8.59 5.33
CA GLY A 395 32.77 -9.60 5.95
C GLY A 395 33.75 -10.30 5.00
N SER A 396 33.83 -9.86 3.74
CA SER A 396 34.43 -10.62 2.64
C SER A 396 35.90 -11.01 2.80
N GLU A 397 36.17 -12.27 2.45
CA GLU A 397 37.51 -12.85 2.38
C GLU A 397 38.12 -12.68 0.98
N MET A 398 39.46 -12.59 0.92
CA MET A 398 40.21 -12.56 -0.34
C MET A 398 40.01 -13.88 -1.09
N PRO A 399 39.77 -13.85 -2.42
CA PRO A 399 39.82 -15.07 -3.22
C PRO A 399 41.25 -15.59 -3.32
N ASP A 400 41.37 -16.90 -3.50
CA ASP A 400 42.64 -17.60 -3.77
C ASP A 400 43.15 -17.28 -5.18
N ILE A 401 43.82 -16.13 -5.28
CA ILE A 401 44.59 -15.72 -6.46
C ILE A 401 46.01 -16.26 -6.26
N ASN A 402 46.27 -17.41 -6.88
CA ASN A 402 47.59 -18.04 -6.85
C ASN A 402 48.64 -17.19 -7.57
N GLU A 403 49.87 -17.17 -7.06
CA GLU A 403 50.98 -16.50 -7.74
C GLU A 403 51.26 -17.12 -9.12
N PRO A 404 51.75 -16.31 -10.09
CA PRO A 404 52.09 -16.84 -11.41
C PRO A 404 53.18 -17.94 -11.29
N PRO A 405 53.02 -19.09 -11.96
CA PRO A 405 53.84 -20.27 -11.70
C PRO A 405 55.31 -20.15 -12.13
N ASN A 406 55.66 -19.16 -12.97
CA ASN A 406 57.03 -18.77 -13.30
C ASN A 406 57.07 -17.24 -13.55
N PRO A 407 57.26 -16.41 -12.51
CA PRO A 407 57.14 -14.95 -12.62
C PRO A 407 58.34 -14.32 -13.33
N GLU A 408 58.08 -13.52 -14.36
CA GLU A 408 59.08 -12.78 -15.14
C GLU A 408 59.28 -11.35 -14.60
N GLY A 409 59.52 -11.25 -13.30
CA GLY A 409 59.88 -10.01 -12.62
C GLY A 409 59.05 -9.70 -11.39
N LEU A 410 59.37 -8.57 -10.78
CA LEU A 410 58.76 -8.07 -9.55
C LEU A 410 57.98 -6.79 -9.86
N LEU A 411 56.78 -6.67 -9.31
CA LEU A 411 55.94 -5.48 -9.38
C LEU A 411 55.75 -4.93 -7.96
N LYS A 412 56.32 -3.76 -7.68
CA LYS A 412 56.25 -3.11 -6.38
C LYS A 412 55.01 -2.23 -6.31
N ILE A 413 53.99 -2.72 -5.61
CA ILE A 413 52.71 -2.04 -5.47
C ILE A 413 52.71 -1.27 -4.14
N GLY A 414 52.63 0.06 -4.25
CA GLY A 414 52.45 0.95 -3.10
C GLY A 414 51.04 0.86 -2.55
N VAL A 415 50.94 0.54 -1.26
CA VAL A 415 49.70 0.40 -0.51
C VAL A 415 49.81 1.06 0.85
N VAL A 416 48.66 1.27 1.48
CA VAL A 416 48.53 1.82 2.82
C VAL A 416 47.66 0.85 3.61
N SER A 417 48.25 0.12 4.57
CA SER A 417 47.55 -0.94 5.31
C SER A 417 46.37 -0.49 6.17
N ASP A 418 46.23 0.81 6.38
CA ASP A 418 45.26 1.43 7.29
C ASP A 418 44.15 2.26 6.61
N ILE A 419 44.01 2.22 5.28
CA ILE A 419 42.87 2.85 4.58
C ILE A 419 41.52 2.28 5.07
N GLY A 420 41.48 0.98 5.34
CA GLY A 420 40.29 0.25 5.74
C GLY A 420 39.59 -0.46 4.58
N LEU A 421 38.65 -1.34 4.93
CA LEU A 421 37.70 -1.89 3.98
C LEU A 421 36.74 -0.79 3.51
N PRO A 422 36.28 -0.82 2.24
CA PRO A 422 36.38 -1.94 1.30
C PRO A 422 37.75 -2.09 0.59
N PHE A 423 38.62 -1.08 0.66
CA PHE A 423 39.71 -0.91 -0.30
C PHE A 423 41.04 -1.59 0.05
N VAL A 424 41.63 -1.28 1.22
CA VAL A 424 42.89 -1.87 1.69
C VAL A 424 42.87 -2.00 3.21
N ALA A 425 42.88 -3.24 3.69
CA ALA A 425 43.07 -3.56 5.10
C ALA A 425 44.07 -4.70 5.28
N LYS A 426 44.80 -4.69 6.40
CA LYS A 426 45.75 -5.74 6.75
C LYS A 426 45.36 -6.39 8.07
N SER A 427 44.92 -7.65 8.01
CA SER A 427 44.41 -8.39 9.18
C SER A 427 45.21 -9.68 9.33
N GLU A 428 45.69 -9.96 10.54
CA GLU A 428 46.52 -11.15 10.84
C GLU A 428 47.76 -11.27 9.93
N GLY A 429 48.33 -10.14 9.51
CA GLY A 429 49.45 -10.09 8.55
C GLY A 429 49.08 -10.35 7.09
N ARG A 430 47.85 -10.77 6.79
CA ARG A 430 47.33 -10.97 5.44
C ARG A 430 46.72 -9.67 4.89
N TRP A 431 47.12 -9.32 3.67
CA TRP A 431 46.53 -8.22 2.91
C TRP A 431 45.16 -8.62 2.35
N LYS A 432 44.17 -7.75 2.50
CA LYS A 432 42.81 -7.89 1.95
C LYS A 432 42.22 -6.55 1.51
N GLY A 433 41.16 -6.57 0.71
CA GLY A 433 40.51 -5.38 0.17
C GLY A 433 40.55 -5.32 -1.35
N PHE A 434 39.69 -4.47 -1.91
CA PHE A 434 39.50 -4.30 -3.35
C PHE A 434 40.79 -4.00 -4.12
N ASP A 435 41.59 -3.05 -3.64
CA ASP A 435 42.81 -2.63 -4.32
C ASP A 435 43.92 -3.70 -4.20
N ILE A 436 43.92 -4.47 -3.09
CA ILE A 436 44.79 -5.63 -2.92
C ILE A 436 44.43 -6.71 -3.94
N GLU A 437 43.14 -7.00 -4.10
CA GLU A 437 42.69 -7.97 -5.09
C GLU A 437 43.00 -7.52 -6.52
N LEU A 438 42.78 -6.25 -6.84
CA LEU A 438 43.10 -5.65 -8.13
C LEU A 438 44.60 -5.78 -8.46
N GLY A 439 45.47 -5.44 -7.50
CA GLY A 439 46.92 -5.55 -7.68
C GLY A 439 47.41 -7.00 -7.77
N ARG A 440 46.82 -7.97 -7.05
CA ARG A 440 47.15 -9.41 -7.22
C ARG A 440 46.72 -9.93 -8.58
N ARG A 441 45.51 -9.61 -9.03
CA ARG A 441 45.02 -10.04 -10.35
C ARG A 441 45.85 -9.41 -11.46
N PHE A 442 46.26 -8.14 -11.32
CA PHE A 442 47.19 -7.51 -12.26
C PHE A 442 48.57 -8.15 -12.26
N SER A 443 49.11 -8.55 -11.09
CA SER A 443 50.42 -9.20 -11.04
C SER A 443 50.38 -10.59 -11.71
N VAL A 444 49.32 -11.36 -11.52
CA VAL A 444 49.08 -12.62 -12.24
C VAL A 444 48.96 -12.38 -13.75
N TRP A 445 48.12 -11.43 -14.18
CA TRP A 445 47.92 -11.10 -15.60
C TRP A 445 49.20 -10.63 -16.29
N SER A 446 50.02 -9.82 -15.60
CA SER A 446 51.32 -9.35 -16.09
C SER A 446 52.47 -10.35 -15.87
N ASN A 447 52.17 -11.56 -15.39
CA ASN A 447 53.12 -12.63 -15.04
C ASN A 447 54.28 -12.18 -14.12
N LYS A 448 53.99 -11.35 -13.12
CA LYS A 448 54.95 -10.82 -12.13
C LYS A 448 54.57 -11.20 -10.71
N THR A 449 55.55 -11.40 -9.85
CA THR A 449 55.32 -11.46 -8.40
C THR A 449 55.03 -10.05 -7.88
N VAL A 450 54.11 -9.91 -6.94
CA VAL A 450 53.80 -8.62 -6.30
C VAL A 450 54.57 -8.46 -4.99
N GLU A 451 55.26 -7.33 -4.83
CA GLU A 451 55.78 -6.87 -3.54
C GLU A 451 54.87 -5.74 -3.03
N TRP A 452 54.17 -6.01 -1.93
CA TRP A 452 53.28 -5.04 -1.27
C TRP A 452 54.07 -4.10 -0.37
N ILE A 453 54.33 -2.88 -0.85
CA ILE A 453 55.08 -1.87 -0.09
C ILE A 453 54.11 -0.98 0.68
N ASP A 454 53.95 -1.32 1.95
CA ASP A 454 53.20 -0.58 2.97
C ASP A 454 53.91 0.74 3.30
N MET A 455 53.24 1.87 3.11
CA MET A 455 53.77 3.20 3.44
C MET A 455 52.66 4.19 3.79
N PRO A 456 52.94 5.30 4.49
CA PRO A 456 51.95 6.34 4.73
C PRO A 456 51.42 6.94 3.42
N PHE A 457 50.13 7.26 3.35
CA PHE A 457 49.45 7.69 2.12
C PHE A 457 50.16 8.85 1.40
N GLY A 458 50.55 9.91 2.12
CA GLY A 458 51.30 11.05 1.55
C GLY A 458 52.70 10.72 1.01
N SER A 459 53.24 9.51 1.28
CA SER A 459 54.51 9.03 0.73
C SER A 459 54.38 8.22 -0.56
N LEU A 460 53.15 7.86 -0.98
CA LEU A 460 52.90 7.05 -2.18
C LEU A 460 53.44 7.73 -3.44
N MET A 461 52.96 8.94 -3.75
CA MET A 461 53.37 9.67 -4.96
C MET A 461 54.89 9.96 -5.00
N PRO A 462 55.54 10.48 -3.94
CA PRO A 462 56.99 10.62 -3.91
C PRO A 462 57.77 9.30 -4.08
N SER A 463 57.23 8.18 -3.58
CA SER A 463 57.85 6.86 -3.72
C SER A 463 57.72 6.30 -5.14
N LEU A 464 56.61 6.57 -5.81
CA LEU A 464 56.39 6.26 -7.22
C LEU A 464 57.29 7.10 -8.14
N ILE A 465 57.37 8.41 -7.91
CA ILE A 465 58.24 9.33 -8.66
C ILE A 465 59.72 9.02 -8.44
N SER A 466 60.12 8.57 -7.24
CA SER A 466 61.50 8.13 -6.95
C SER A 466 61.80 6.68 -7.36
N GLY A 467 60.85 5.96 -7.98
CA GLY A 467 61.05 4.59 -8.46
C GLY A 467 61.22 3.54 -7.36
N LYS A 468 60.73 3.81 -6.14
CA LYS A 468 60.70 2.83 -5.04
C LYS A 468 59.52 1.85 -5.17
N ILE A 469 58.42 2.31 -5.76
CA ILE A 469 57.26 1.54 -6.19
C ILE A 469 57.00 1.81 -7.66
N ASP A 470 56.40 0.83 -8.34
CA ASP A 470 56.11 0.88 -9.78
C ASP A 470 54.66 1.30 -10.06
N ILE A 471 53.77 1.03 -9.11
CA ILE A 471 52.32 1.28 -9.15
C ILE A 471 51.85 1.79 -7.78
N ILE A 472 50.75 2.56 -7.75
CA ILE A 472 49.93 2.79 -6.55
C ILE A 472 48.54 2.18 -6.77
N THR A 473 48.12 1.24 -5.92
CA THR A 473 46.71 0.79 -5.79
C THR A 473 46.28 0.98 -4.34
N ALA A 474 45.90 2.21 -4.01
CA ALA A 474 45.58 2.64 -2.65
C ALA A 474 44.49 3.72 -2.68
N SER A 475 43.41 3.42 -3.41
CA SER A 475 42.24 4.29 -3.59
C SER A 475 42.62 5.71 -4.03
N LEU A 476 43.55 5.79 -4.99
CA LEU A 476 44.15 7.06 -5.37
C LEU A 476 43.19 7.85 -6.26
N MET A 477 42.41 8.72 -5.62
CA MET A 477 41.46 9.60 -6.30
C MET A 477 42.16 10.53 -7.29
N ILE A 478 41.56 10.64 -8.48
CA ILE A 478 42.07 11.43 -9.60
C ILE A 478 41.81 12.92 -9.32
N THR A 479 42.85 13.75 -9.45
CA THR A 479 42.71 15.22 -9.48
C THR A 479 43.61 15.81 -10.54
N ASP A 480 43.26 16.99 -11.03
CA ASP A 480 44.03 17.66 -12.08
C ASP A 480 45.41 18.11 -11.60
N GLU A 481 45.57 18.41 -10.31
CA GLU A 481 46.88 18.68 -9.70
C GLU A 481 47.78 17.43 -9.70
N ARG A 482 47.25 16.25 -9.34
CA ARG A 482 48.04 15.01 -9.29
C ARG A 482 48.45 14.53 -10.69
N LYS A 483 47.60 14.74 -11.71
CA LYS A 483 47.92 14.46 -13.12
C LYS A 483 49.14 15.23 -13.64
N MET A 484 49.55 16.32 -12.96
CA MET A 484 50.74 17.08 -13.35
C MET A 484 52.05 16.37 -12.96
N GLU A 485 52.02 15.48 -11.96
CA GLU A 485 53.21 14.83 -11.39
C GLU A 485 53.28 13.31 -11.64
N ILE A 486 52.13 12.64 -11.75
CA ILE A 486 51.99 11.21 -12.05
C ILE A 486 50.88 10.98 -13.07
N ASP A 487 50.94 9.86 -13.79
CA ASP A 487 49.86 9.45 -14.67
C ASP A 487 48.93 8.46 -13.97
N PHE A 488 47.68 8.37 -14.44
CA PHE A 488 46.66 7.50 -13.88
C PHE A 488 46.20 6.44 -14.89
N SER A 489 45.80 5.27 -14.39
CA SER A 489 44.97 4.35 -15.18
C SER A 489 43.64 4.99 -15.55
N ASN A 490 42.90 4.32 -16.43
CA ASN A 490 41.45 4.52 -16.50
C ASN A 490 40.84 4.37 -15.09
N PRO A 491 39.79 5.15 -14.75
CA PRO A 491 39.03 4.96 -13.52
C PRO A 491 38.61 3.50 -13.35
N TYR A 492 38.99 2.92 -12.22
CA TYR A 492 38.45 1.63 -11.84
C TYR A 492 37.12 1.84 -11.10
N TYR A 493 37.11 2.59 -9.99
CA TYR A 493 35.94 2.84 -9.13
C TYR A 493 35.64 4.35 -8.97
N ALA A 494 34.47 4.72 -8.43
CA ALA A 494 34.13 6.11 -8.10
C ALA A 494 33.60 6.21 -6.66
N SER A 495 34.24 7.05 -5.84
CA SER A 495 33.95 7.15 -4.39
C SER A 495 33.32 8.50 -4.04
N GLY A 496 32.26 8.46 -3.23
CA GLY A 496 31.69 9.66 -2.60
C GLY A 496 32.45 10.02 -1.32
N VAL A 497 32.58 11.30 -1.00
CA VAL A 497 33.23 11.77 0.24
C VAL A 497 32.17 12.17 1.27
N SER A 498 32.31 11.69 2.50
CA SER A 498 31.42 11.96 3.62
C SER A 498 32.11 12.75 4.73
N ILE A 499 31.31 13.44 5.54
CA ILE A 499 31.76 14.01 6.82
C ILE A 499 31.34 13.08 7.94
N ILE A 500 32.29 12.66 8.77
CA ILE A 500 32.02 12.00 10.05
C ILE A 500 32.40 12.90 11.23
N GLY A 501 31.66 12.83 12.31
CA GLY A 501 31.86 13.64 13.52
C GLY A 501 31.63 12.81 14.78
N ARG A 502 31.84 13.42 15.95
CA ARG A 502 31.51 12.77 17.23
C ARG A 502 30.09 13.06 17.70
N LYS A 503 29.49 12.07 18.37
CA LYS A 503 28.26 12.22 19.16
C LYS A 503 28.50 13.16 20.34
N ASN A 504 28.10 14.44 20.25
CA ASN A 504 28.34 15.41 21.32
C ASN A 504 27.09 16.24 21.71
N LYS A 505 26.90 16.38 23.03
CA LYS A 505 25.57 16.42 23.68
C LYS A 505 24.78 17.75 23.62
N ASN A 506 25.25 18.76 22.87
CA ASN A 506 24.71 20.13 23.02
C ASN A 506 24.57 20.98 21.74
N ASN A 507 24.77 20.42 20.54
CA ASN A 507 24.44 21.13 19.30
C ASN A 507 22.99 20.85 18.89
N SER A 508 22.14 21.86 19.14
CA SER A 508 20.91 22.05 18.39
C SER A 508 21.23 22.63 17.01
N ALA A 509 20.65 22.05 15.96
CA ALA A 509 21.03 22.13 14.54
C ALA A 509 22.20 21.20 14.17
N SER A 510 21.97 20.31 13.19
CA SER A 510 22.65 19.03 12.92
C SER A 510 22.67 18.05 14.11
N ASP A 511 22.99 16.80 13.82
CA ASP A 511 23.33 15.71 14.74
C ASP A 511 23.08 15.93 16.23
N ASN A 512 21.86 15.62 16.64
CA ASN A 512 21.60 15.08 17.96
C ASN A 512 20.41 14.12 17.86
N GLN A 513 20.67 12.98 17.21
CA GLN A 513 19.88 11.79 17.47
C GLN A 513 20.25 11.28 18.88
N PRO A 514 19.36 11.41 19.88
CA PRO A 514 19.67 11.02 21.25
C PRO A 514 20.06 9.54 21.31
N THR A 515 21.13 9.22 22.06
CA THR A 515 21.57 7.82 22.24
C THR A 515 20.43 6.95 22.77
N VAL A 516 20.42 5.65 22.48
CA VAL A 516 19.28 4.77 22.84
C VAL A 516 18.94 4.87 24.32
N SER A 517 19.95 4.88 25.20
CA SER A 517 19.82 5.08 26.65
C SER A 517 19.29 6.45 27.11
N ALA A 518 19.33 7.48 26.26
CA ALA A 518 18.77 8.80 26.54
C ALA A 518 17.27 8.91 26.17
N VAL A 519 16.82 8.09 25.22
CA VAL A 519 15.41 8.02 24.78
C VAL A 519 14.64 6.91 25.50
N VAL A 520 15.27 5.74 25.57
CA VAL A 520 14.77 4.47 26.05
C VAL A 520 15.44 4.23 27.39
N LYS A 521 14.69 4.46 28.46
CA LYS A 521 15.14 4.20 29.83
C LYS A 521 14.79 2.75 30.20
N ASN A 522 15.39 2.22 31.26
CA ASN A 522 15.06 0.88 31.77
C ASN A 522 13.57 0.70 32.10
N ASN A 523 12.79 1.77 32.25
CA ASN A 523 11.34 1.71 32.48
C ASN A 523 10.49 2.26 31.32
N SER A 524 11.09 2.51 30.15
CA SER A 524 10.35 2.96 28.96
C SER A 524 9.46 1.85 28.41
N VAL A 525 8.38 2.25 27.73
CA VAL A 525 7.47 1.33 27.04
C VAL A 525 7.87 1.29 25.57
N ILE A 526 8.44 0.17 25.11
CA ILE A 526 8.96 -0.01 23.75
C ILE A 526 7.92 -0.79 22.94
N GLY A 527 7.53 -0.27 21.79
CA GLY A 527 6.79 -1.05 20.79
C GLY A 527 7.73 -1.74 19.79
N VAL A 528 7.41 -2.99 19.48
CA VAL A 528 8.04 -3.82 18.44
C VAL A 528 6.99 -4.72 17.80
N VAL A 529 7.20 -5.13 16.55
CA VAL A 529 6.34 -6.12 15.88
C VAL A 529 6.67 -7.54 16.39
N MET A 530 5.65 -8.37 16.59
CA MET A 530 5.77 -9.73 17.11
C MET A 530 6.49 -10.66 16.10
N GLY A 531 7.38 -11.53 16.59
CA GLY A 531 8.19 -12.44 15.76
C GLY A 531 9.29 -11.77 14.94
N SER A 532 9.41 -10.44 15.03
CA SER A 532 10.41 -9.66 14.31
C SER A 532 11.79 -9.72 14.96
N ILE A 533 12.82 -9.34 14.19
CA ILE A 533 14.16 -9.11 14.73
C ILE A 533 14.18 -8.02 15.82
N TYR A 534 13.24 -7.08 15.82
CA TYR A 534 13.16 -6.01 16.82
C TYR A 534 12.73 -6.55 18.18
N GLU A 535 11.86 -7.56 18.22
CA GLU A 535 11.45 -8.22 19.47
C GLU A 535 12.62 -8.94 20.13
N LEU A 536 13.36 -9.74 19.36
CA LEU A 536 14.58 -10.42 19.80
C LEU A 536 15.62 -9.40 20.32
N TYR A 537 15.85 -8.32 19.58
CA TYR A 537 16.79 -7.27 19.99
C TYR A 537 16.33 -6.52 21.23
N ALA A 538 15.06 -6.11 21.31
CA ALA A 538 14.51 -5.39 22.45
C ALA A 538 14.55 -6.24 23.72
N THR A 539 14.13 -7.50 23.64
CA THR A 539 14.08 -8.44 24.77
C THR A 539 15.47 -8.76 25.31
N LYS A 540 16.46 -8.93 24.42
CA LYS A 540 17.85 -9.20 24.80
C LYS A 540 18.57 -7.99 25.40
N ASN A 541 18.34 -6.78 24.87
CA ASN A 541 19.13 -5.60 25.23
C ASN A 541 18.44 -4.65 26.23
N TYR A 542 17.11 -4.71 26.38
CA TYR A 542 16.33 -3.89 27.31
C TYR A 542 15.42 -4.75 28.22
N PRO A 543 15.96 -5.76 28.95
CA PRO A 543 15.16 -6.75 29.66
C PRO A 543 14.30 -6.20 30.81
N GLU A 544 14.57 -4.98 31.30
CA GLU A 544 13.74 -4.30 32.30
C GLU A 544 12.65 -3.39 31.70
N ALA A 545 12.77 -3.04 30.41
CA ALA A 545 11.83 -2.16 29.73
C ALA A 545 10.52 -2.89 29.44
N LYS A 546 9.39 -2.16 29.42
CA LYS A 546 8.10 -2.77 29.11
C LYS A 546 7.92 -2.89 27.61
N ILE A 547 8.32 -4.02 27.06
CA ILE A 547 8.11 -4.35 25.65
C ILE A 547 6.63 -4.67 25.43
N LEU A 548 6.01 -4.00 24.47
CA LEU A 548 4.68 -4.31 23.95
C LEU A 548 4.83 -4.80 22.52
N LEU A 549 4.36 -6.02 22.29
CA LEU A 549 4.35 -6.69 20.99
C LEU A 549 3.09 -6.27 20.24
N PHE A 550 3.25 -5.91 18.98
CA PHE A 550 2.17 -5.53 18.06
C PHE A 550 2.18 -6.46 16.84
N ASN A 551 1.02 -6.69 16.24
CA ASN A 551 0.93 -7.60 15.09
C ASN A 551 1.30 -6.90 13.76
N SER A 552 1.32 -5.56 13.73
CA SER A 552 1.63 -4.76 12.56
C SER A 552 2.35 -3.46 12.93
N ILE A 553 2.99 -2.81 11.95
CA ILE A 553 3.58 -1.48 12.13
C ILE A 553 2.50 -0.40 12.37
N PRO A 554 1.37 -0.34 11.63
CA PRO A 554 0.30 0.64 11.89
C PRO A 554 -0.25 0.60 13.33
N ASP A 555 -0.51 -0.58 13.90
CA ASP A 555 -0.97 -0.70 15.30
C ASP A 555 0.03 -0.08 16.29
N MET A 556 1.32 -0.36 16.07
CA MET A 556 2.41 0.19 16.85
C MET A 556 2.53 1.73 16.66
N LEU A 557 2.33 2.25 15.45
CA LEU A 557 2.30 3.68 15.18
C LEU A 557 1.09 4.38 15.81
N ILE A 558 -0.09 3.76 15.82
CA ILE A 558 -1.28 4.26 16.51
C ILE A 558 -1.03 4.28 18.03
N ALA A 559 -0.37 3.25 18.57
CA ALA A 559 0.08 3.23 19.96
C ALA A 559 1.11 4.34 20.26
N LEU A 560 2.00 4.67 19.31
CA LEU A 560 2.96 5.76 19.42
C LEU A 560 2.27 7.14 19.38
N ASN A 561 1.28 7.33 18.50
CA ASN A 561 0.52 8.58 18.36
C ASN A 561 -0.28 8.91 19.62
N THR A 562 -0.89 7.87 20.19
CA THR A 562 -1.69 7.96 21.42
C THR A 562 -0.83 7.98 22.69
N ASN A 563 0.50 7.91 22.57
CA ASN A 563 1.48 7.80 23.67
C ASN A 563 1.27 6.56 24.58
N LYS A 564 0.67 5.48 24.05
CA LYS A 564 0.62 4.16 24.72
C LYS A 564 1.99 3.49 24.78
N ILE A 565 2.81 3.70 23.75
CA ILE A 565 4.25 3.41 23.76
C ILE A 565 5.05 4.70 23.67
N GLU A 566 6.25 4.67 24.22
CA GLU A 566 7.14 5.84 24.30
C GLU A 566 8.07 5.99 23.10
N VAL A 567 8.40 4.84 22.50
CA VAL A 567 9.20 4.65 21.30
C VAL A 567 8.70 3.42 20.54
N ALA A 568 8.87 3.40 19.23
CA ALA A 568 8.74 2.20 18.40
C ALA A 568 10.09 1.90 17.73
N PHE A 569 10.52 0.63 17.69
CA PHE A 569 11.64 0.18 16.87
C PHE A 569 11.08 -0.38 15.56
N ILE A 570 11.51 0.18 14.42
CA ILE A 570 10.97 -0.11 13.09
C ILE A 570 12.09 -0.12 12.02
N GLY A 571 11.79 -0.56 10.80
CA GLY A 571 12.74 -0.49 9.66
C GLY A 571 12.85 0.93 9.08
N GLN A 572 14.02 1.30 8.56
CA GLN A 572 14.30 2.62 7.95
C GLN A 572 13.30 3.02 6.86
N SER A 573 12.90 2.08 6.02
CA SER A 573 11.92 2.29 4.94
C SER A 573 10.60 2.81 5.51
N SER A 574 10.03 2.07 6.47
CA SER A 574 8.78 2.39 7.17
C SER A 574 8.86 3.69 7.99
N VAL A 575 10.06 4.19 8.35
CA VAL A 575 10.23 5.49 9.04
C VAL A 575 9.72 6.64 8.18
N LYS A 576 10.00 6.62 6.86
CA LYS A 576 9.64 7.72 5.95
C LYS A 576 8.12 7.80 5.82
N GLU A 577 7.46 6.67 5.65
CA GLU A 577 6.00 6.57 5.65
C GLU A 577 5.41 7.00 7.00
N ALA A 578 5.85 6.41 8.11
CA ALA A 578 5.37 6.75 9.46
C ALA A 578 5.47 8.26 9.77
N THR A 579 6.57 8.91 9.38
CA THR A 579 6.78 10.35 9.65
C THR A 579 6.11 11.27 8.63
N THR A 580 5.67 10.75 7.48
CA THR A 580 4.93 11.49 6.44
C THR A 580 3.42 11.40 6.65
N SER A 581 2.89 10.19 6.90
CA SER A 581 1.47 9.95 7.23
C SER A 581 1.06 10.62 8.55
N ASN A 582 2.01 10.87 9.45
CA ASN A 582 1.79 11.67 10.66
C ASN A 582 2.94 12.62 10.96
N GLN A 583 2.77 13.88 10.57
CA GLN A 583 3.74 14.95 10.83
C GLN A 583 4.05 15.19 12.32
N ASN A 584 3.35 14.58 13.27
CA ASN A 584 3.69 14.62 14.69
C ASN A 584 4.79 13.63 15.10
N PHE A 585 5.32 12.78 14.23
CA PHE A 585 6.42 11.86 14.56
C PHE A 585 7.79 12.35 14.10
N GLN A 586 8.84 11.94 14.81
CA GLN A 586 10.23 12.23 14.50
C GLN A 586 11.12 11.01 14.75
N VAL A 587 12.09 10.83 13.85
CA VAL A 587 13.17 9.84 13.97
C VAL A 587 14.11 10.27 15.09
N LEU A 588 14.18 9.47 16.14
CA LEU A 588 15.09 9.70 17.26
C LEU A 588 16.43 9.00 17.05
N ILE A 589 16.44 7.81 16.44
CA ILE A 589 17.67 7.06 16.13
C ILE A 589 17.53 6.44 14.75
N LYS A 590 18.56 6.62 13.94
CA LYS A 590 18.74 6.09 12.59
C LYS A 590 19.84 5.02 12.70
N ASP A 591 19.57 3.82 12.20
CA ASP A 591 20.49 2.69 12.16
C ASP A 591 20.84 2.17 13.58
N LEU A 592 19.80 1.74 14.33
CA LEU A 592 19.90 1.19 15.69
C LEU A 592 20.79 -0.07 15.73
N TYR A 593 20.65 -0.93 14.73
CA TYR A 593 21.54 -2.02 14.33
C TYR A 593 21.24 -2.41 12.86
N LEU A 594 22.14 -3.19 12.25
CA LEU A 594 22.04 -3.68 10.87
C LEU A 594 21.91 -5.20 10.89
N VAL A 595 21.18 -5.77 9.91
CA VAL A 595 21.01 -7.22 9.76
C VAL A 595 21.06 -7.61 8.29
N ASP A 596 21.81 -8.67 7.98
CA ASP A 596 21.88 -9.25 6.63
C ASP A 596 20.61 -10.02 6.26
N ILE A 597 20.19 -9.85 5.01
CA ILE A 597 19.02 -10.50 4.40
C ILE A 597 19.50 -11.47 3.33
N GLY A 598 18.94 -12.68 3.32
CA GLY A 598 19.24 -13.69 2.32
C GLY A 598 18.04 -14.58 2.01
N ALA A 599 18.10 -15.34 0.93
CA ALA A 599 17.07 -16.29 0.53
C ALA A 599 17.21 -17.58 1.33
N GLY A 600 16.10 -18.16 1.79
CA GLY A 600 16.12 -19.48 2.43
C GLY A 600 15.99 -20.62 1.42
N PHE A 601 16.68 -21.72 1.66
CA PHE A 601 16.61 -22.97 0.88
C PHE A 601 16.51 -24.19 1.80
N ASN A 602 15.84 -25.24 1.33
CA ASN A 602 15.80 -26.51 2.06
C ASN A 602 17.22 -27.12 2.14
N LYS A 603 17.62 -27.62 3.32
CA LYS A 603 18.96 -28.23 3.52
C LYS A 603 19.25 -29.43 2.61
N LYS A 604 18.22 -30.03 2.01
CA LYS A 604 18.34 -31.14 1.05
C LYS A 604 18.58 -30.68 -0.40
N SER A 605 18.41 -29.39 -0.70
CA SER A 605 18.42 -28.82 -2.06
C SER A 605 19.62 -27.89 -2.31
N ASP A 606 20.79 -28.18 -1.70
CA ASP A 606 21.92 -27.24 -1.70
C ASP A 606 22.46 -26.89 -3.11
N GLY A 607 22.34 -27.79 -4.09
CA GLY A 607 22.71 -27.49 -5.48
C GLY A 607 21.87 -26.37 -6.10
N PHE A 608 20.58 -26.24 -5.72
CA PHE A 608 19.72 -25.16 -6.21
C PHE A 608 20.05 -23.82 -5.53
N ARG A 609 20.41 -23.86 -4.25
CA ARG A 609 20.98 -22.69 -3.54
C ARG A 609 22.25 -22.17 -4.21
N GLN A 610 23.12 -23.07 -4.66
CA GLN A 610 24.34 -22.70 -5.40
C GLN A 610 24.03 -22.08 -6.78
N GLU A 611 23.01 -22.56 -7.49
CA GLU A 611 22.53 -21.93 -8.74
C GLU A 611 22.02 -20.50 -8.51
N PHE A 612 21.28 -20.27 -7.43
CA PHE A 612 20.85 -18.91 -7.05
C PHE A 612 22.00 -18.01 -6.60
N ASN A 613 22.95 -18.52 -5.79
CA ASN A 613 24.15 -17.77 -5.41
C ASN A 613 24.99 -17.37 -6.63
N GLN A 614 25.09 -18.24 -7.65
CA GLN A 614 25.79 -17.92 -8.90
C GLN A 614 25.07 -16.80 -9.67
N PHE A 615 23.74 -16.85 -9.78
CA PHE A 615 22.97 -15.73 -10.34
C PHE A 615 23.14 -14.44 -9.52
N LEU A 616 23.14 -14.54 -8.19
CA LEU A 616 23.33 -13.40 -7.31
C LEU A 616 24.73 -12.80 -7.45
N ALA A 617 25.75 -13.62 -7.75
CA ALA A 617 27.05 -13.16 -8.21
C ALA A 617 26.91 -12.40 -9.55
N GLU A 618 26.25 -12.98 -10.56
CA GLU A 618 26.04 -12.36 -11.88
C GLU A 618 25.28 -11.02 -11.87
N ILE A 619 24.27 -10.80 -11.01
CA ILE A 619 23.55 -9.50 -10.93
C ILE A 619 24.27 -8.43 -10.12
N LYS A 620 25.03 -8.81 -9.10
CA LYS A 620 25.88 -7.88 -8.34
C LYS A 620 27.16 -7.54 -9.09
N ALA A 621 27.67 -8.50 -9.85
CA ALA A 621 28.71 -8.27 -10.83
C ALA A 621 28.25 -7.18 -11.81
N ASN A 622 27.27 -7.46 -12.67
CA ASN A 622 26.91 -6.54 -13.76
C ASN A 622 26.10 -5.29 -13.34
N GLY A 623 26.23 -4.84 -12.08
CA GLY A 623 25.70 -3.58 -11.54
C GLY A 623 24.17 -3.52 -11.37
N ILE A 624 23.42 -4.50 -11.87
CA ILE A 624 21.96 -4.51 -11.84
C ILE A 624 21.42 -4.60 -10.41
N HIS A 625 22.07 -5.36 -9.52
CA HIS A 625 21.69 -5.40 -8.11
C HIS A 625 21.98 -4.07 -7.38
N GLN A 626 23.10 -3.40 -7.66
CA GLN A 626 23.37 -2.10 -7.06
C GLN A 626 22.37 -1.03 -7.53
N ASP A 627 21.91 -1.09 -8.79
CA ASP A 627 20.78 -0.29 -9.29
C ASP A 627 19.46 -0.63 -8.56
N MET A 628 19.17 -1.91 -8.33
CA MET A 628 18.02 -2.34 -7.51
C MET A 628 18.08 -1.77 -6.08
N VAL A 629 19.25 -1.79 -5.44
CA VAL A 629 19.46 -1.28 -4.07
C VAL A 629 19.21 0.23 -4.07
N LEU A 630 19.73 0.95 -5.07
CA LEU A 630 19.55 2.40 -5.19
C LEU A 630 18.11 2.81 -5.51
N ARG A 631 17.34 2.02 -6.26
CA ARG A 631 15.91 2.28 -6.52
C ARG A 631 15.04 1.97 -5.30
N TRP A 632 15.04 0.72 -4.85
CA TRP A 632 14.11 0.23 -3.81
C TRP A 632 14.52 0.57 -2.39
N LEU A 633 15.80 0.38 -2.03
CA LEU A 633 16.24 0.39 -0.64
C LEU A 633 16.76 1.76 -0.18
N GLU A 634 17.43 2.51 -1.06
CA GLU A 634 18.00 3.82 -0.75
C GLU A 634 17.28 5.00 -1.42
N GLY A 635 16.52 4.74 -2.49
CA GLY A 635 15.80 5.73 -3.28
C GLY A 635 14.39 6.03 -2.77
N SER A 636 13.57 6.52 -3.69
CA SER A 636 12.11 6.60 -3.51
C SER A 636 11.37 6.27 -4.79
N ASP A 637 11.99 5.43 -5.60
CA ASP A 637 11.41 4.89 -6.81
C ASP A 637 10.78 3.55 -6.45
N THR A 638 9.46 3.53 -6.39
CA THR A 638 8.65 2.38 -6.00
C THR A 638 7.87 1.79 -7.17
N GLU A 639 8.05 2.34 -8.38
CA GLU A 639 7.62 1.65 -9.57
C GLU A 639 8.54 0.44 -9.73
N MET A 640 7.97 -0.75 -9.93
CA MET A 640 8.77 -1.84 -10.47
C MET A 640 9.47 -1.30 -11.70
N PRO A 641 10.79 -1.48 -11.85
CA PRO A 641 11.30 -1.47 -13.19
C PRO A 641 10.49 -2.53 -13.95
N LEU A 642 9.97 -2.11 -15.09
CA LEU A 642 9.41 -3.00 -16.07
C LEU A 642 10.50 -4.11 -16.30
N ILE A 643 10.23 -5.39 -16.01
CA ILE A 643 11.17 -6.51 -16.27
C ILE A 643 10.53 -7.56 -17.19
N GLU A 644 10.59 -7.28 -18.50
CA GLU A 644 10.36 -8.20 -19.63
C GLU A 644 11.44 -9.29 -19.79
N ASN A 645 12.73 -9.14 -19.43
CA ASN A 645 13.49 -7.99 -18.91
C ASN A 645 13.35 -6.67 -19.75
N GLN A 646 13.02 -5.50 -19.15
CA GLN A 646 13.17 -4.15 -19.78
C GLN A 646 14.27 -3.34 -19.04
N ASN A 647 14.16 -2.15 -18.43
CA ASN A 647 13.10 -1.17 -18.05
C ASN A 647 13.27 0.17 -18.81
N PRO A 648 12.21 0.85 -19.30
CA PRO A 648 12.38 2.06 -20.10
C PRO A 648 12.58 3.39 -19.32
N LYS A 649 13.69 4.08 -19.62
CA LYS A 649 14.17 5.40 -19.15
C LYS A 649 13.32 6.64 -19.58
N GLY A 650 12.00 6.61 -19.46
CA GLY A 650 11.16 7.82 -19.55
C GLY A 650 10.77 8.29 -20.97
N ILE A 651 10.20 9.49 -21.11
CA ILE A 651 9.48 9.92 -22.34
C ILE A 651 10.33 10.84 -23.23
N LEU A 652 10.36 10.55 -24.54
CA LEU A 652 11.00 11.35 -25.59
C LEU A 652 9.92 12.06 -26.44
N LYS A 653 9.86 13.40 -26.42
CA LYS A 653 8.85 14.18 -27.17
C LYS A 653 9.32 14.50 -28.58
N ALA A 654 8.89 13.67 -29.53
CA ALA A 654 9.23 13.80 -30.94
C ALA A 654 8.21 14.67 -31.68
N GLY A 655 8.64 15.84 -32.17
CA GLY A 655 7.83 16.69 -33.02
C GLY A 655 7.75 16.15 -34.45
N ILE A 656 6.53 15.95 -34.94
CA ILE A 656 6.23 15.41 -36.27
C ILE A 656 5.20 16.27 -37.01
N SER A 657 5.13 16.11 -38.34
CA SER A 657 4.04 16.59 -39.19
C SER A 657 3.47 15.36 -39.92
N SER A 658 2.34 14.83 -39.45
CA SER A 658 1.82 13.53 -39.92
C SER A 658 1.15 13.55 -41.31
N ASP A 659 1.14 14.73 -41.95
CA ASP A 659 0.64 15.02 -43.29
C ASP A 659 1.71 15.01 -44.39
N ASN A 660 2.98 14.86 -44.01
CA ASN A 660 4.10 14.58 -44.92
C ASN A 660 3.84 13.32 -45.77
N GLY A 661 3.16 12.33 -45.19
CA GLY A 661 2.81 11.08 -45.85
C GLY A 661 3.89 10.01 -45.78
N LEU A 662 3.57 8.85 -46.36
CA LEU A 662 4.55 7.78 -46.57
C LEU A 662 5.56 8.23 -47.65
N PRO A 663 6.83 7.79 -47.57
CA PRO A 663 7.36 6.79 -46.64
C PRO A 663 7.74 7.34 -45.25
N TYR A 664 7.71 8.66 -45.04
CA TYR A 664 8.36 9.29 -43.89
C TYR A 664 7.53 9.26 -42.59
N ALA A 665 6.35 9.90 -42.59
CA ALA A 665 5.46 9.97 -41.45
C ALA A 665 4.01 10.15 -41.91
N SER A 666 3.15 9.19 -41.57
CA SER A 666 1.72 9.20 -41.90
C SER A 666 0.89 8.69 -40.73
N ARG A 667 -0.30 9.25 -40.53
CA ARG A 667 -1.27 8.74 -39.56
C ARG A 667 -2.35 7.90 -40.26
N SER A 668 -2.55 6.67 -39.80
CA SER A 668 -3.58 5.75 -40.31
C SER A 668 -4.19 4.98 -39.15
N GLU A 669 -5.53 4.85 -39.12
CA GLU A 669 -6.27 4.12 -38.08
C GLU A 669 -5.88 4.54 -36.64
N GLY A 670 -5.58 5.83 -36.46
CA GLY A 670 -5.17 6.42 -35.18
C GLY A 670 -3.68 6.26 -34.82
N LYS A 671 -2.95 5.32 -35.46
CA LYS A 671 -1.50 5.06 -35.25
C LYS A 671 -0.63 5.85 -36.25
N TYR A 672 0.62 6.12 -35.86
CA TYR A 672 1.64 6.69 -36.76
C TYR A 672 2.47 5.56 -37.38
N LYS A 673 2.83 5.68 -38.67
CA LYS A 673 3.78 4.79 -39.34
C LYS A 673 4.64 5.52 -40.38
N GLY A 674 5.81 4.98 -40.68
CA GLY A 674 6.79 5.52 -41.63
C GLY A 674 8.22 5.43 -41.10
N PHE A 675 9.20 5.79 -41.94
CA PHE A 675 10.62 5.70 -41.64
C PHE A 675 11.04 6.60 -40.46
N ASP A 676 10.59 7.86 -40.42
CA ASP A 676 10.90 8.79 -39.33
C ASP A 676 10.29 8.28 -38.00
N ILE A 677 9.13 7.62 -38.09
CA ILE A 677 8.44 6.98 -36.96
C ILE A 677 9.20 5.76 -36.45
N GLU A 678 9.62 4.84 -37.33
CA GLU A 678 10.41 3.67 -36.92
C GLU A 678 11.79 4.06 -36.39
N LEU A 679 12.47 5.03 -37.03
CA LEU A 679 13.80 5.50 -36.63
C LEU A 679 13.81 6.04 -35.20
N VAL A 680 12.84 6.88 -34.85
CA VAL A 680 12.74 7.42 -33.48
C VAL A 680 12.09 6.43 -32.51
N SER A 681 11.22 5.50 -32.96
CA SER A 681 10.74 4.41 -32.09
C SER A 681 11.87 3.46 -31.68
N ARG A 682 12.78 3.13 -32.60
CA ARG A 682 13.98 2.33 -32.33
C ARG A 682 15.02 3.10 -31.54
N PHE A 683 15.24 4.39 -31.82
CA PHE A 683 16.10 5.24 -30.98
C PHE A 683 15.57 5.30 -29.54
N ALA A 684 14.26 5.39 -29.39
CA ALA A 684 13.62 5.35 -28.08
C ALA A 684 13.84 3.98 -27.42
N ALA A 685 13.50 2.86 -28.06
CA ALA A 685 13.79 1.53 -27.53
C ALA A 685 15.27 1.32 -27.14
N TRP A 686 16.21 1.77 -27.98
CA TRP A 686 17.66 1.72 -27.74
C TRP A 686 18.11 2.61 -26.57
N SER A 687 17.58 3.84 -26.48
CA SER A 687 17.83 4.73 -25.33
C SER A 687 16.99 4.37 -24.09
N GLY A 688 16.21 3.29 -24.18
CA GLY A 688 15.19 2.91 -23.22
C GLY A 688 14.02 3.88 -23.13
N ARG A 689 13.89 4.92 -23.95
CA ARG A 689 12.77 5.87 -23.85
C ARG A 689 11.48 5.33 -24.49
N LYS A 690 10.34 5.86 -24.06
CA LYS A 690 9.02 5.75 -24.71
C LYS A 690 8.76 7.01 -25.53
N VAL A 691 8.36 6.89 -26.80
CA VAL A 691 8.06 8.07 -27.62
C VAL A 691 6.70 8.66 -27.27
N GLU A 692 6.64 9.98 -27.09
CA GLU A 692 5.42 10.78 -27.17
C GLU A 692 5.45 11.59 -28.47
N TRP A 693 4.47 11.37 -29.34
CA TRP A 693 4.39 11.99 -30.65
C TRP A 693 3.61 13.31 -30.59
N VAL A 694 4.30 14.43 -30.85
CA VAL A 694 3.71 15.77 -30.84
C VAL A 694 3.50 16.23 -32.29
N ASP A 695 2.32 15.96 -32.82
CA ASP A 695 1.91 16.24 -34.19
C ASP A 695 1.46 17.70 -34.38
N MET A 696 2.09 18.44 -35.30
CA MET A 696 1.84 19.87 -35.54
C MET A 696 2.20 20.31 -36.96
N PRO A 697 1.63 21.42 -37.47
CA PRO A 697 1.98 21.93 -38.81
C PRO A 697 3.48 22.23 -38.93
N PHE A 698 4.07 21.85 -40.07
CA PHE A 698 5.53 21.91 -40.31
C PHE A 698 6.19 23.25 -39.93
N GLY A 699 5.56 24.39 -40.27
CA GLY A 699 6.08 25.72 -39.92
C GLY A 699 6.18 26.02 -38.41
N SER A 700 5.52 25.24 -37.57
CA SER A 700 5.53 25.37 -36.10
C SER A 700 6.65 24.58 -35.41
N LEU A 701 7.35 23.69 -36.13
CA LEU A 701 8.34 22.77 -35.56
C LEU A 701 9.57 23.51 -34.99
N LEU A 702 10.21 24.39 -35.77
CA LEU A 702 11.38 25.15 -35.31
C LEU A 702 11.07 26.05 -34.08
N PRO A 703 9.99 26.85 -34.07
CA PRO A 703 9.57 27.60 -32.89
C PRO A 703 9.26 26.72 -31.68
N SER A 704 8.71 25.52 -31.90
CA SER A 704 8.38 24.58 -30.81
C SER A 704 9.62 23.91 -30.20
N LEU A 705 10.61 23.57 -31.03
CA LEU A 705 11.91 23.05 -30.58
C LEU A 705 12.73 24.12 -29.84
N ASN A 706 12.79 25.33 -30.37
CA ASN A 706 13.45 26.46 -29.70
C ASN A 706 12.72 26.90 -28.42
N GLY A 707 11.40 26.72 -28.37
CA GLY A 707 10.57 26.94 -27.17
C GLY A 707 10.48 25.75 -26.20
N GLY A 708 11.20 24.64 -26.45
CA GLY A 708 11.24 23.47 -25.55
C GLY A 708 9.92 22.68 -25.42
N LYS A 709 9.02 22.78 -26.41
CA LYS A 709 7.78 21.97 -26.47
C LYS A 709 8.01 20.54 -26.98
N ILE A 710 9.08 20.36 -27.76
CA ILE A 710 9.54 19.10 -28.36
C ILE A 710 11.04 19.00 -28.17
N ASP A 711 11.55 17.80 -27.99
CA ASP A 711 12.97 17.55 -27.72
C ASP A 711 13.78 17.42 -29.03
N LEU A 712 13.13 16.89 -30.07
CA LEU A 712 13.66 16.74 -31.42
C LEU A 712 12.58 16.92 -32.49
N ILE A 713 12.99 17.25 -33.71
CA ILE A 713 12.13 17.29 -34.91
C ILE A 713 12.47 16.11 -35.82
N THR A 714 11.51 15.22 -36.03
CA THR A 714 11.61 14.06 -36.94
C THR A 714 10.49 14.12 -37.98
N ALA A 715 10.61 15.09 -38.87
CA ALA A 715 9.61 15.42 -39.88
C ALA A 715 10.27 15.65 -41.26
N SER A 716 11.24 14.82 -41.62
CA SER A 716 12.01 14.95 -42.87
C SER A 716 12.61 16.34 -43.06
N LEU A 717 13.29 16.83 -42.02
CA LEU A 717 13.76 18.20 -41.95
C LEU A 717 15.04 18.39 -42.76
N ALA A 718 14.90 19.07 -43.91
CA ALA A 718 16.03 19.43 -44.76
C ALA A 718 17.07 20.30 -44.03
N ILE A 719 18.33 19.89 -44.11
CA ILE A 719 19.50 20.57 -43.54
C ILE A 719 19.87 21.74 -44.46
N THR A 720 19.83 22.98 -43.95
CA THR A 720 20.31 24.18 -44.67
C THR A 720 21.21 25.05 -43.79
N GLU A 721 22.07 25.85 -44.42
CA GLU A 721 22.94 26.81 -43.73
C GLU A 721 22.16 27.94 -43.04
N GLU A 722 20.94 28.23 -43.50
CA GLU A 722 20.01 29.12 -42.80
C GLU A 722 19.50 28.47 -41.52
N ARG A 723 18.98 27.23 -41.57
CA ARG A 723 18.45 26.53 -40.39
C ARG A 723 19.54 26.20 -39.37
N LYS A 724 20.76 25.87 -39.82
CA LYS A 724 21.95 25.72 -38.95
C LYS A 724 22.32 26.97 -38.17
N LYS A 725 21.77 28.16 -38.48
CA LYS A 725 21.94 29.36 -37.63
C LYS A 725 21.06 29.28 -36.38
N GLU A 726 19.90 28.64 -36.46
CA GLU A 726 18.89 28.59 -35.40
C GLU A 726 18.86 27.28 -34.60
N ILE A 727 19.10 26.14 -35.25
CA ILE A 727 19.08 24.79 -34.65
C ILE A 727 20.35 24.01 -35.02
N GLU A 728 20.63 22.91 -34.30
CA GLU A 728 21.61 21.91 -34.74
C GLU A 728 20.89 20.75 -35.46
N PHE A 729 21.64 19.94 -36.20
CA PHE A 729 21.12 18.78 -36.92
C PHE A 729 21.95 17.53 -36.60
N SER A 730 21.30 16.37 -36.64
CA SER A 730 22.00 15.08 -36.73
C SER A 730 22.93 15.03 -37.94
N ASP A 731 23.82 14.04 -37.94
CA ASP A 731 24.38 13.53 -39.19
C ASP A 731 23.21 13.20 -40.15
N PRO A 732 23.36 13.47 -41.46
CA PRO A 732 22.27 13.26 -42.40
C PRO A 732 21.88 11.78 -42.41
N TYR A 733 20.62 11.48 -42.06
CA TYR A 733 20.13 10.11 -42.05
C TYR A 733 19.81 9.65 -43.47
N TYR A 734 19.28 10.54 -44.31
CA TYR A 734 18.96 10.30 -45.72
C TYR A 734 19.25 11.52 -46.58
N SER A 735 19.28 11.39 -47.91
CA SER A 735 19.36 12.52 -48.85
C SER A 735 18.42 12.29 -50.03
N SER A 736 17.35 13.08 -50.10
CA SER A 736 16.34 12.98 -51.16
C SER A 736 16.59 13.98 -52.29
N GLY A 737 16.06 13.73 -53.48
CA GLY A 737 15.94 14.75 -54.53
C GLY A 737 14.62 15.50 -54.40
N VAL A 738 14.54 16.72 -54.95
CA VAL A 738 13.25 17.41 -55.15
C VAL A 738 12.82 17.28 -56.60
N SER A 739 11.55 16.94 -56.81
CA SER A 739 10.93 16.81 -58.13
C SER A 739 9.81 17.82 -58.31
N ILE A 740 9.52 18.16 -59.57
CA ILE A 740 8.34 18.94 -59.93
C ILE A 740 7.32 18.00 -60.57
N ILE A 741 6.06 18.07 -60.14
CA ILE A 741 4.95 17.36 -60.76
C ILE A 741 3.90 18.34 -61.31
N GLY A 742 3.24 17.95 -62.39
CA GLY A 742 2.18 18.72 -63.05
C GLY A 742 1.00 17.82 -63.43
N LYS A 743 -0.05 18.40 -64.04
CA LYS A 743 -1.11 17.58 -64.67
C LYS A 743 -0.53 16.76 -65.82
N LYS A 744 -0.99 15.52 -66.01
CA LYS A 744 -0.49 14.61 -67.05
C LYS A 744 -0.73 15.12 -68.47
N ALA A 745 -1.82 15.86 -68.69
CA ALA A 745 -2.05 16.61 -69.94
C ALA A 745 -1.02 17.72 -70.25
N ILE A 746 -0.17 18.06 -69.27
CA ILE A 746 0.99 18.96 -69.40
C ILE A 746 2.30 18.14 -69.43
N THR A 747 2.34 16.92 -68.88
CA THR A 747 3.60 16.18 -68.59
C THR A 747 3.82 14.84 -69.32
N GLU A 748 2.81 14.17 -69.92
CA GLU A 748 3.01 12.97 -70.77
C GLU A 748 1.91 12.88 -71.87
N TYR A 749 2.16 12.62 -73.17
CA TYR A 749 3.40 12.26 -73.89
C TYR A 749 3.31 12.66 -75.39
N ASN A 750 4.44 12.62 -76.11
CA ASN A 750 4.65 12.93 -77.56
C ASN A 750 4.76 14.41 -78.01
N ASN A 751 5.99 14.81 -78.39
CA ASN A 751 6.31 15.87 -79.36
C ASN A 751 5.68 17.27 -79.19
N GLY A 752 5.82 17.91 -78.02
CA GLY A 752 5.46 19.34 -77.91
C GLY A 752 5.30 19.92 -76.50
N LEU A 753 6.13 19.52 -75.54
CA LEU A 753 6.05 20.02 -74.16
C LEU A 753 6.21 21.55 -74.09
N LYS A 754 5.33 22.19 -73.31
CA LYS A 754 5.40 23.63 -72.94
C LYS A 754 6.29 23.91 -71.74
N LEU A 755 6.81 22.85 -71.11
CA LEU A 755 7.70 22.83 -69.97
C LEU A 755 8.66 21.64 -70.21
N ASN A 756 9.89 21.90 -70.67
CA ASN A 756 10.92 20.87 -70.92
C ASN A 756 12.12 21.00 -69.96
N THR A 757 12.32 22.20 -69.43
CA THR A 757 13.47 22.59 -68.65
C THR A 757 13.00 23.23 -67.35
N LEU A 758 13.88 23.25 -66.34
CA LEU A 758 13.58 23.87 -65.07
C LEU A 758 13.30 25.38 -65.18
N ASP A 759 13.80 26.05 -66.23
CA ASP A 759 13.56 27.49 -66.43
C ASP A 759 12.13 27.78 -66.94
N ASP A 760 11.43 26.78 -67.50
CA ASP A 760 10.08 26.97 -68.06
C ASP A 760 8.99 27.19 -66.98
N ILE A 761 9.31 26.95 -65.70
CA ILE A 761 8.43 27.27 -64.56
C ILE A 761 8.53 28.74 -64.09
N SER A 762 9.42 29.55 -64.68
CA SER A 762 9.70 30.94 -64.28
C SER A 762 8.50 31.90 -64.33
N ASP A 763 7.48 31.63 -65.16
CA ASP A 763 6.25 32.42 -65.33
C ASP A 763 5.00 31.70 -64.76
N LYS A 764 5.18 30.50 -64.19
CA LYS A 764 4.08 29.61 -63.75
C LYS A 764 3.70 29.84 -62.30
N LYS A 765 2.53 29.33 -61.93
CA LYS A 765 2.10 29.19 -60.53
C LYS A 765 2.65 27.90 -59.95
N VAL A 766 3.58 28.01 -59.02
CA VAL A 766 4.28 26.88 -58.40
C VAL A 766 3.74 26.67 -56.99
N GLY A 767 3.15 25.49 -56.74
CA GLY A 767 2.77 25.06 -55.41
C GLY A 767 3.96 24.55 -54.61
N ILE A 768 4.09 25.04 -53.39
CA ILE A 768 5.10 24.62 -52.42
C ILE A 768 4.49 24.55 -51.02
N PHE A 769 5.19 23.88 -50.10
CA PHE A 769 4.89 23.95 -48.68
C PHE A 769 5.53 25.18 -48.02
N THR A 770 4.77 25.88 -47.17
CA THR A 770 5.25 27.07 -46.44
C THR A 770 6.50 26.77 -45.62
N GLY A 771 7.53 27.63 -45.68
CA GLY A 771 8.72 27.51 -44.84
C GLY A 771 9.65 26.32 -45.17
N THR A 772 9.42 25.67 -46.32
CA THR A 772 10.31 24.61 -46.83
C THR A 772 11.44 25.16 -47.69
N VAL A 773 12.42 24.31 -48.02
CA VAL A 773 13.54 24.69 -48.90
C VAL A 773 13.09 24.99 -50.33
N HIS A 774 11.91 24.51 -50.73
CA HIS A 774 11.28 24.87 -52.01
C HIS A 774 10.95 26.37 -52.06
N ASP A 775 10.57 26.96 -50.92
CA ASP A 775 10.24 28.38 -50.78
C ASP A 775 11.47 29.25 -51.05
N ALA A 776 12.53 29.04 -50.28
CA ALA A 776 13.81 29.73 -50.44
C ALA A 776 14.44 29.48 -51.82
N PHE A 777 14.27 28.29 -52.40
CA PHE A 777 14.74 27.98 -53.75
C PHE A 777 13.98 28.78 -54.82
N MET A 778 12.65 28.82 -54.75
CA MET A 778 11.82 29.55 -55.70
C MET A 778 12.04 31.06 -55.62
N GLU A 779 12.08 31.64 -54.42
CA GLU A 779 12.36 33.09 -54.24
C GLU A 779 13.74 33.48 -54.76
N LYS A 780 14.75 32.61 -54.60
CA LYS A 780 16.14 32.89 -55.00
C LYS A 780 16.43 32.63 -56.48
N LYS A 781 15.87 31.56 -57.06
CA LYS A 781 16.17 31.13 -58.44
C LYS A 781 15.15 31.59 -59.46
N PHE A 782 13.87 31.68 -59.07
CA PHE A 782 12.76 32.04 -59.96
C PHE A 782 11.88 33.15 -59.33
N PRO A 783 12.43 34.33 -59.01
CA PRO A 783 11.71 35.42 -58.32
C PRO A 783 10.52 35.99 -59.11
N GLN A 784 10.37 35.65 -60.39
CA GLN A 784 9.24 36.04 -61.24
C GLN A 784 8.09 35.01 -61.21
N ALA A 785 8.32 33.81 -60.67
CA ALA A 785 7.33 32.75 -60.59
C ALA A 785 6.29 33.04 -59.48
N ARG A 786 5.05 32.60 -59.71
CA ARG A 786 3.93 32.89 -58.80
C ARG A 786 3.80 31.80 -57.76
N VAL A 787 4.59 31.92 -56.69
CA VAL A 787 4.61 30.96 -55.59
C VAL A 787 3.27 30.94 -54.84
N ALA A 788 2.66 29.76 -54.75
CA ALA A 788 1.47 29.49 -53.96
C ALA A 788 1.84 28.53 -52.82
N ARG A 789 1.61 28.98 -51.59
CA ARG A 789 2.03 28.29 -50.37
C ARG A 789 0.87 27.47 -49.78
N PHE A 790 1.17 26.24 -49.37
CA PHE A 790 0.23 25.28 -48.84
C PHE A 790 0.73 24.72 -47.50
N GLU A 791 -0.22 24.39 -46.62
CA GLU A 791 0.04 23.70 -45.35
C GLU A 791 -0.32 22.21 -45.39
N SER A 792 -0.85 21.69 -46.51
CA SER A 792 -1.24 20.27 -46.62
C SER A 792 -1.02 19.68 -48.01
N THR A 793 -0.57 18.42 -48.04
CA THR A 793 -0.35 17.64 -49.26
C THR A 793 -1.64 17.52 -50.09
N ALA A 794 -2.77 17.28 -49.42
CA ALA A 794 -4.07 17.13 -50.06
C ALA A 794 -4.53 18.42 -50.75
N ASP A 795 -4.41 19.59 -50.10
CA ASP A 795 -4.81 20.87 -50.68
C ASP A 795 -3.93 21.29 -51.85
N MET A 796 -2.61 20.98 -51.78
CA MET A 796 -1.70 21.25 -52.88
C MET A 796 -2.00 20.35 -54.10
N ILE A 797 -2.25 19.05 -53.89
CA ILE A 797 -2.68 18.13 -54.96
C ILE A 797 -4.03 18.55 -55.54
N MET A 798 -5.01 18.90 -54.70
CA MET A 798 -6.33 19.37 -55.17
C MET A 798 -6.24 20.72 -55.89
N SER A 799 -5.32 21.60 -55.50
CA SER A 799 -5.05 22.86 -56.20
C SER A 799 -4.36 22.64 -57.54
N LEU A 800 -3.46 21.65 -57.63
CA LEU A 800 -2.85 21.23 -58.89
C LEU A 800 -3.90 20.60 -59.82
N LYS A 801 -4.71 19.66 -59.33
CA LYS A 801 -5.81 19.02 -60.09
C LYS A 801 -6.88 20.00 -60.54
N SER A 802 -7.24 20.98 -59.71
CA SER A 802 -8.17 22.05 -60.11
C SER A 802 -7.53 23.14 -61.01
N GLY A 803 -6.20 23.14 -61.20
CA GLY A 803 -5.50 24.14 -62.01
C GLY A 803 -5.41 25.52 -61.35
N LYS A 804 -5.53 25.59 -60.03
CA LYS A 804 -5.24 26.82 -59.26
C LYS A 804 -3.74 27.13 -59.26
N ILE A 805 -2.93 26.07 -59.30
CA ILE A 805 -1.48 26.07 -59.56
C ILE A 805 -1.19 25.22 -60.81
N ASP A 806 -0.09 25.50 -61.49
CA ASP A 806 0.29 24.84 -62.76
C ASP A 806 1.16 23.61 -62.51
N VAL A 807 2.06 23.71 -61.52
CA VAL A 807 3.00 22.67 -61.08
C VAL A 807 3.16 22.71 -59.55
N ALA A 808 3.62 21.63 -58.93
CA ALA A 808 3.91 21.54 -57.50
C ALA A 808 5.28 20.89 -57.25
N MET A 809 5.99 21.34 -56.22
CA MET A 809 7.28 20.77 -55.78
C MET A 809 7.09 19.82 -54.60
N PHE A 810 7.60 18.60 -54.74
CA PHE A 810 7.62 17.55 -53.72
C PHE A 810 9.03 16.94 -53.67
N ASP A 811 9.38 16.24 -52.59
CA ASP A 811 10.53 15.33 -52.66
C ASP A 811 10.24 14.19 -53.67
N LEU A 812 11.29 13.60 -54.23
CA LEU A 812 11.22 12.63 -55.32
C LEU A 812 10.41 11.37 -54.96
N ILE A 813 10.44 10.93 -53.70
CA ILE A 813 9.75 9.72 -53.27
C ILE A 813 8.26 9.99 -53.07
N THR A 814 7.91 11.07 -52.37
CA THR A 814 6.53 11.54 -52.24
C THR A 814 5.93 11.90 -53.60
N ALA A 815 6.70 12.51 -54.50
CA ALA A 815 6.28 12.73 -55.88
C ALA A 815 5.90 11.42 -56.56
N GLY A 816 6.74 10.39 -56.49
CA GLY A 816 6.43 9.05 -57.00
C GLY A 816 5.12 8.46 -56.43
N LEU A 817 4.90 8.56 -55.13
CA LEU A 817 3.68 8.07 -54.46
C LEU A 817 2.43 8.90 -54.81
N VAL A 818 2.57 10.22 -54.91
CA VAL A 818 1.48 11.10 -55.38
C VAL A 818 1.10 10.72 -56.81
N LEU A 819 2.06 10.46 -57.70
CA LEU A 819 1.79 10.03 -59.07
C LEU A 819 1.15 8.63 -59.15
N LYS A 820 1.59 7.69 -58.31
CA LYS A 820 0.96 6.35 -58.18
C LYS A 820 -0.53 6.45 -57.81
N ARG A 821 -0.88 7.34 -56.88
CA ARG A 821 -2.27 7.60 -56.43
C ARG A 821 -3.08 8.48 -57.36
N ASN A 822 -2.42 9.30 -58.19
CA ASN A 822 -3.04 10.32 -59.02
C ASN A 822 -2.55 10.17 -60.47
N PRO A 823 -3.03 9.16 -61.21
CA PRO A 823 -2.56 8.85 -62.58
C PRO A 823 -2.90 9.94 -63.61
N ASP A 824 -3.69 10.95 -63.23
CA ASP A 824 -3.96 12.19 -63.96
C ASP A 824 -2.88 13.27 -63.78
N LEU A 825 -1.85 13.01 -62.97
CA LEU A 825 -0.64 13.82 -62.80
C LEU A 825 0.58 13.11 -63.41
N GLY A 826 1.67 13.84 -63.64
CA GLY A 826 2.95 13.29 -64.12
C GLY A 826 4.15 14.12 -63.67
N MET A 827 5.34 13.51 -63.65
CA MET A 827 6.59 14.17 -63.26
C MET A 827 7.11 15.05 -64.41
N LEU A 828 7.62 16.23 -64.08
CA LEU A 828 8.22 17.17 -65.02
C LEU A 828 9.75 17.06 -65.04
N THR A 829 10.35 16.93 -63.86
CA THR A 829 11.78 16.69 -63.66
C THR A 829 11.97 16.07 -62.28
N ASP A 830 12.91 15.14 -62.18
CA ASP A 830 13.15 14.24 -61.06
C ASP A 830 14.15 14.80 -60.03
N LYS A 831 15.13 15.63 -60.44
CA LYS A 831 16.18 16.12 -59.54
C LYS A 831 16.54 17.61 -59.69
N VAL A 832 15.72 18.46 -59.09
CA VAL A 832 15.83 19.94 -59.09
C VAL A 832 16.87 20.46 -58.10
N LEU A 833 16.96 19.85 -56.92
CA LEU A 833 17.98 20.10 -55.90
C LEU A 833 18.16 18.85 -55.03
N ASP A 834 19.36 18.69 -54.45
CA ASP A 834 19.66 17.68 -53.43
C ASP A 834 19.24 18.19 -52.04
N MET A 835 18.54 17.35 -51.28
CA MET A 835 17.94 17.66 -49.99
C MET A 835 18.39 16.65 -48.92
N PRO A 836 19.55 16.88 -48.26
CA PRO A 836 19.97 16.10 -47.12
C PRO A 836 19.02 16.31 -45.94
N LEU A 837 18.58 15.21 -45.33
CA LEU A 837 17.62 15.17 -44.22
C LEU A 837 18.33 14.82 -42.92
N GLY A 838 18.03 15.57 -41.86
CA GLY A 838 18.55 15.35 -40.51
C GLY A 838 17.46 15.53 -39.47
N VAL A 839 17.63 14.90 -38.31
CA VAL A 839 16.78 15.18 -37.14
C VAL A 839 17.23 16.51 -36.53
N GLY A 840 16.28 17.41 -36.29
CA GLY A 840 16.57 18.76 -35.78
C GLY A 840 16.61 18.78 -34.25
N PHE A 841 17.64 19.40 -33.67
CA PHE A 841 17.83 19.52 -32.22
C PHE A 841 18.04 20.98 -31.81
N ASN A 842 17.55 21.36 -30.64
CA ASN A 842 17.80 22.68 -30.08
C ASN A 842 19.32 22.85 -29.86
N LYS A 843 19.91 24.01 -30.19
CA LYS A 843 21.35 24.26 -30.04
C LYS A 843 21.88 24.11 -28.62
N GLN A 844 20.98 24.21 -27.65
CA GLN A 844 21.26 24.06 -26.22
C GLN A 844 21.27 22.58 -25.79
N ASN A 845 20.62 21.70 -26.55
CA ASN A 845 20.52 20.26 -26.28
C ASN A 845 21.47 19.47 -27.20
N LYS A 846 22.77 19.66 -27.00
CA LYS A 846 23.81 18.93 -27.75
C LYS A 846 23.94 17.48 -27.30
N ASP A 847 23.51 17.16 -26.09
CA ASP A 847 23.62 15.81 -25.54
C ASP A 847 22.65 14.84 -26.22
N LEU A 848 21.38 15.22 -26.40
CA LEU A 848 20.41 14.41 -27.15
C LEU A 848 20.79 14.26 -28.64
N LEU A 849 21.39 15.30 -29.23
CA LEU A 849 21.96 15.24 -30.58
C LEU A 849 23.11 14.22 -30.65
N ASN A 850 24.02 14.23 -29.67
CA ASN A 850 25.15 13.31 -29.61
C ASN A 850 24.71 11.86 -29.33
N GLU A 851 23.72 11.65 -28.45
CA GLU A 851 23.06 10.35 -28.27
C GLU A 851 22.46 9.84 -29.59
N PHE A 852 21.71 10.69 -30.31
CA PHE A 852 21.07 10.31 -31.56
C PHE A 852 22.08 9.99 -32.67
N ASN A 853 23.16 10.77 -32.78
CA ASN A 853 24.25 10.48 -33.73
C ASN A 853 25.00 9.20 -33.37
N THR A 854 25.15 8.89 -32.08
CA THR A 854 25.77 7.64 -31.60
C THR A 854 24.91 6.44 -31.98
N TYR A 855 23.62 6.48 -31.66
CA TYR A 855 22.63 5.49 -32.11
C TYR A 855 22.59 5.34 -33.64
N LEU A 856 22.52 6.44 -34.40
CA LEU A 856 22.45 6.42 -35.86
C LEU A 856 23.71 5.78 -36.47
N LYS A 857 24.86 5.92 -35.82
CA LYS A 857 26.10 5.24 -36.20
C LYS A 857 26.06 3.74 -35.87
N GLU A 858 25.55 3.35 -34.71
CA GLU A 858 25.40 1.94 -34.30
C GLU A 858 24.45 1.17 -35.23
N ILE A 859 23.26 1.70 -35.53
CA ILE A 859 22.31 1.01 -36.43
C ILE A 859 22.79 0.91 -37.89
N ARG A 860 23.78 1.72 -38.28
CA ARG A 860 24.47 1.62 -39.58
C ARG A 860 25.64 0.62 -39.54
N GLN A 861 26.12 0.25 -38.35
CA GLN A 861 27.18 -0.73 -38.17
C GLN A 861 26.61 -2.15 -37.98
N ASP A 862 25.43 -2.30 -37.38
CA ASP A 862 24.78 -3.60 -37.14
C ASP A 862 23.86 -4.09 -38.30
N GLY A 863 23.66 -3.25 -39.32
CA GLY A 863 22.80 -3.54 -40.48
C GLY A 863 21.29 -3.34 -40.24
N THR A 864 20.89 -2.67 -39.16
CA THR A 864 19.49 -2.35 -38.85
C THR A 864 18.97 -1.22 -39.74
N TYR A 865 19.79 -0.20 -40.02
CA TYR A 865 19.45 0.94 -40.87
C TYR A 865 19.10 0.50 -42.31
N GLU A 866 19.88 -0.42 -42.89
CA GLU A 866 19.69 -0.93 -44.24
C GLU A 866 18.33 -1.66 -44.38
N LYS A 867 17.95 -2.45 -43.37
CA LYS A 867 16.66 -3.16 -43.33
C LYS A 867 15.47 -2.19 -43.20
N MET A 868 15.64 -1.10 -42.45
CA MET A 868 14.64 -0.03 -42.38
C MET A 868 14.51 0.69 -43.73
N HIS A 869 15.63 1.00 -44.37
CA HIS A 869 15.66 1.67 -45.67
C HIS A 869 14.99 0.81 -46.75
N GLU A 870 15.29 -0.49 -46.79
CA GLU A 870 14.64 -1.44 -47.69
C GLU A 870 13.11 -1.50 -47.47
N ARG A 871 12.65 -1.56 -46.21
CA ARG A 871 11.21 -1.61 -45.88
C ARG A 871 10.43 -0.37 -46.36
N TRP A 872 10.98 0.82 -46.18
CA TRP A 872 10.22 2.06 -46.40
C TRP A 872 10.51 2.77 -47.73
N PHE A 873 11.73 2.65 -48.28
CA PHE A 873 12.12 3.36 -49.51
C PHE A 873 12.25 2.48 -50.75
N VAL A 874 12.40 1.15 -50.59
CA VAL A 874 12.58 0.21 -51.71
C VAL A 874 11.31 -0.63 -51.94
N ASN A 875 10.71 -1.13 -50.86
CA ASN A 875 9.45 -1.88 -50.91
C ASN A 875 8.22 -0.95 -50.89
N ASP A 876 7.03 -1.49 -51.17
CA ASP A 876 5.80 -0.68 -51.23
C ASP A 876 5.37 -0.19 -49.82
N ALA A 877 5.77 1.04 -49.49
CA ALA A 877 5.54 1.68 -48.19
C ALA A 877 4.07 1.70 -47.74
N GLU A 878 3.11 1.60 -48.67
CA GLU A 878 1.68 1.51 -48.33
C GLU A 878 1.35 0.20 -47.62
N GLN A 879 1.93 -0.90 -48.10
CA GLN A 879 1.82 -2.26 -47.57
C GLN A 879 2.86 -2.57 -46.47
N ALA A 880 3.84 -1.69 -46.25
CA ALA A 880 4.81 -1.84 -45.18
C ALA A 880 4.12 -1.83 -43.80
N GLU A 881 4.33 -2.91 -43.06
CA GLU A 881 3.92 -3.09 -41.67
C GLU A 881 5.02 -2.60 -40.73
N MET A 882 4.63 -1.96 -39.63
CA MET A 882 5.56 -1.61 -38.55
C MET A 882 5.96 -2.91 -37.83
N PRO A 883 7.27 -3.19 -37.64
CA PRO A 883 7.69 -4.32 -36.81
C PRO A 883 7.14 -4.20 -35.39
N GLU A 884 6.74 -5.33 -34.79
CA GLU A 884 6.40 -5.38 -33.37
C GLU A 884 7.68 -5.50 -32.52
N PHE A 885 7.64 -4.89 -31.34
CA PHE A 885 8.77 -4.81 -30.40
C PHE A 885 8.30 -5.41 -29.05
N ILE A 886 8.63 -6.70 -28.79
CA ILE A 886 8.11 -7.55 -27.70
C ILE A 886 9.22 -8.54 -27.23
N ASN A 887 9.22 -8.98 -25.96
CA ASN A 887 10.22 -9.88 -25.30
C ASN A 887 9.62 -11.25 -24.82
N SER A 888 10.43 -12.29 -24.46
CA SER A 888 10.12 -13.74 -24.74
C SER A 888 10.25 -14.86 -23.64
N ASP A 889 9.73 -16.09 -23.93
CA ASP A 889 9.35 -17.25 -23.03
C ASP A 889 10.37 -18.40 -22.66
N SER A 890 10.02 -19.30 -21.70
CA SER A 890 10.69 -20.61 -21.41
C SER A 890 9.93 -21.69 -20.57
N ASP A 891 10.58 -22.85 -20.29
CA ASP A 891 9.99 -24.21 -20.00
C ASP A 891 10.20 -24.85 -18.58
N LYS A 892 11.09 -24.36 -17.69
CA LYS A 892 11.32 -24.99 -16.35
C LYS A 892 10.49 -24.31 -15.25
N GLU A 893 9.95 -25.01 -14.26
CA GLU A 893 9.18 -24.36 -13.15
C GLU A 893 10.01 -24.13 -11.87
N LEU A 894 9.69 -23.05 -11.13
CA LEU A 894 10.34 -22.64 -9.87
C LEU A 894 9.31 -22.07 -8.87
N THR A 895 9.18 -22.65 -7.68
CA THR A 895 8.23 -22.22 -6.63
C THR A 895 8.91 -21.48 -5.48
N VAL A 896 8.64 -20.17 -5.31
CA VAL A 896 9.26 -19.33 -4.26
C VAL A 896 8.23 -18.88 -3.22
N GLY A 897 8.50 -19.16 -1.94
CA GLY A 897 7.67 -18.73 -0.81
C GLY A 897 8.02 -17.33 -0.31
N VAL A 898 7.01 -16.47 -0.17
CA VAL A 898 7.15 -15.08 0.32
C VAL A 898 6.02 -14.78 1.31
N SER A 899 6.11 -13.73 2.14
CA SER A 899 4.99 -13.22 2.94
C SER A 899 4.76 -11.77 2.55
N VAL A 900 3.62 -11.48 1.93
CA VAL A 900 3.39 -10.12 1.40
C VAL A 900 3.32 -9.09 2.55
N GLU A 901 4.39 -8.30 2.70
CA GLU A 901 4.50 -7.11 3.57
C GLU A 901 4.30 -5.82 2.74
N ASP A 902 4.82 -4.70 3.23
CA ASP A 902 4.94 -3.42 2.53
C ASP A 902 6.34 -3.24 1.91
N LEU A 903 6.49 -2.23 1.06
CA LEU A 903 7.75 -1.91 0.40
C LEU A 903 8.90 -1.61 1.42
N PRO A 904 10.14 -2.02 1.11
CA PRO A 904 10.67 -2.17 -0.25
C PRO A 904 10.99 -3.59 -0.71
N TYR A 905 10.81 -4.63 0.13
CA TYR A 905 11.31 -5.98 -0.18
C TYR A 905 10.29 -6.84 -0.94
N VAL A 906 9.13 -7.11 -0.33
CA VAL A 906 8.00 -7.80 -0.95
C VAL A 906 6.72 -7.06 -0.62
N ALA A 907 6.07 -6.51 -1.64
CA ALA A 907 4.73 -5.97 -1.57
C ALA A 907 3.89 -6.47 -2.75
N VAL A 908 2.58 -6.18 -2.75
CA VAL A 908 1.71 -6.40 -3.92
C VAL A 908 1.08 -5.09 -4.33
N MET A 909 1.47 -4.59 -5.51
CA MET A 909 0.92 -3.37 -6.12
C MET A 909 0.29 -3.72 -7.45
N ASN A 910 -0.95 -3.27 -7.67
CA ASN A 910 -1.74 -3.55 -8.87
C ASN A 910 -1.77 -5.05 -9.24
N GLY A 911 -1.87 -5.92 -8.21
CA GLY A 911 -1.94 -7.38 -8.36
C GLY A 911 -0.65 -8.09 -8.74
N LYS A 912 0.43 -7.36 -8.99
CA LYS A 912 1.76 -7.96 -9.16
C LYS A 912 2.48 -7.96 -7.82
N HIS A 913 3.18 -9.05 -7.53
CA HIS A 913 4.25 -9.00 -6.54
C HIS A 913 5.31 -8.01 -7.04
N VAL A 914 5.75 -7.12 -6.17
CA VAL A 914 6.69 -6.03 -6.44
C VAL A 914 7.65 -5.85 -5.28
N GLY A 915 8.72 -5.10 -5.48
CA GLY A 915 9.76 -4.87 -4.47
C GLY A 915 11.06 -5.59 -4.81
N PHE A 916 12.09 -5.27 -4.05
CA PHE A 916 13.48 -5.66 -4.26
C PHE A 916 13.69 -7.17 -4.38
N ASP A 917 13.07 -7.96 -3.49
CA ASP A 917 13.19 -9.43 -3.51
C ASP A 917 12.42 -10.03 -4.70
N ILE A 918 11.30 -9.42 -5.07
CA ILE A 918 10.50 -9.87 -6.20
C ILE A 918 11.17 -9.55 -7.53
N GLU A 919 11.74 -8.34 -7.69
CA GLU A 919 12.60 -8.01 -8.82
C GLU A 919 13.78 -8.99 -8.90
N MET A 920 14.42 -9.33 -7.78
CA MET A 920 15.52 -10.28 -7.75
C MET A 920 15.13 -11.66 -8.27
N VAL A 921 14.00 -12.18 -7.79
CA VAL A 921 13.51 -13.51 -8.16
C VAL A 921 12.93 -13.53 -9.58
N GLN A 922 12.26 -12.47 -10.02
CA GLN A 922 11.82 -12.31 -11.42
C GLN A 922 13.02 -12.23 -12.37
N THR A 923 14.07 -11.49 -12.00
CA THR A 923 15.32 -11.41 -12.78
C THR A 923 16.05 -12.77 -12.80
N PHE A 924 16.06 -13.51 -11.69
CA PHE A 924 16.62 -14.87 -11.63
C PHE A 924 15.89 -15.80 -12.59
N ALA A 925 14.56 -15.83 -12.49
CA ALA A 925 13.70 -16.65 -13.33
C ALA A 925 13.84 -16.28 -14.81
N ALA A 926 13.84 -14.99 -15.15
CA ALA A 926 14.02 -14.52 -16.52
C ALA A 926 15.41 -14.87 -17.09
N ARG A 927 16.50 -14.67 -16.34
CA ARG A 927 17.87 -15.02 -16.79
C ARG A 927 18.09 -16.53 -16.90
N ARG A 928 17.62 -17.30 -15.92
CA ARG A 928 17.79 -18.77 -15.87
C ARG A 928 16.66 -19.55 -16.54
N LYS A 929 15.73 -18.83 -17.19
CA LYS A 929 14.68 -19.40 -18.02
C LYS A 929 13.72 -20.33 -17.24
N TYR A 930 13.39 -19.91 -16.02
CA TYR A 930 12.34 -20.52 -15.21
C TYR A 930 11.03 -19.76 -15.37
N LYS A 931 9.93 -20.50 -15.56
CA LYS A 931 8.55 -20.11 -15.26
C LYS A 931 8.41 -20.03 -13.73
N LEU A 932 8.33 -18.81 -13.23
CA LEU A 932 8.25 -18.50 -11.81
C LEU A 932 6.83 -18.61 -11.26
N GLU A 933 6.68 -19.33 -10.15
CA GLU A 933 5.49 -19.31 -9.29
C GLU A 933 5.86 -18.74 -7.92
N ILE A 934 5.10 -17.75 -7.44
CA ILE A 934 5.32 -17.09 -6.15
C ILE A 934 4.16 -17.45 -5.22
N VAL A 935 4.47 -18.06 -4.09
CA VAL A 935 3.50 -18.61 -3.13
C VAL A 935 3.53 -17.79 -1.84
N ASN A 936 2.43 -17.09 -1.55
CA ASN A 936 2.30 -16.31 -0.32
C ASN A 936 2.03 -17.22 0.90
N ILE A 937 2.85 -17.11 1.94
CA ILE A 937 2.83 -17.91 3.17
C ILE A 937 3.03 -16.95 4.35
N GLU A 938 2.23 -17.08 5.41
CA GLU A 938 2.38 -16.30 6.64
C GLU A 938 3.83 -16.32 7.16
N PHE A 939 4.42 -15.16 7.45
CA PHE A 939 5.83 -14.99 7.81
C PHE A 939 6.38 -16.02 8.83
N PRO A 940 5.69 -16.34 9.96
CA PRO A 940 6.18 -17.35 10.92
C PRO A 940 6.22 -18.79 10.38
N ALA A 941 5.52 -19.08 9.28
CA ALA A 941 5.40 -20.40 8.67
C ALA A 941 6.36 -20.64 7.49
N LEU A 942 7.01 -19.61 6.94
CA LEU A 942 7.93 -19.71 5.80
C LEU A 942 9.03 -20.76 5.99
N VAL A 943 9.74 -20.71 7.13
CA VAL A 943 10.84 -21.64 7.47
C VAL A 943 10.35 -23.09 7.55
N ALA A 944 9.14 -23.31 8.08
CA ALA A 944 8.53 -24.63 8.21
C ALA A 944 8.04 -25.17 6.85
N ALA A 945 7.43 -24.32 6.02
CA ALA A 945 7.00 -24.67 4.67
C ALA A 945 8.18 -25.10 3.80
N LEU A 946 9.25 -24.30 3.79
CA LEU A 946 10.50 -24.60 3.11
C LEU A 946 11.13 -25.91 3.60
N SER A 947 11.24 -26.09 4.93
CA SER A 947 11.79 -27.32 5.53
C SER A 947 10.99 -28.57 5.17
N SER A 948 9.67 -28.44 4.99
CA SER A 948 8.77 -29.51 4.55
C SER A 948 8.82 -29.79 3.04
N GLY A 949 9.49 -28.94 2.25
CA GLY A 949 9.58 -29.08 0.79
C GLY A 949 8.33 -28.61 0.03
N LYS A 950 7.55 -27.69 0.60
CA LYS A 950 6.37 -27.10 -0.07
C LYS A 950 6.69 -25.96 -1.02
N VAL A 951 7.89 -25.38 -0.89
CA VAL A 951 8.46 -24.35 -1.75
C VAL A 951 9.94 -24.66 -1.92
N ASP A 952 10.53 -24.31 -3.05
CA ASP A 952 11.91 -24.63 -3.39
C ASP A 952 12.89 -23.66 -2.71
N MET A 953 12.43 -22.43 -2.49
CA MET A 953 13.17 -21.27 -1.99
C MET A 953 12.21 -20.33 -1.23
N ILE A 954 12.73 -19.45 -0.36
CA ILE A 954 11.98 -18.31 0.20
C ILE A 954 12.77 -17.00 0.06
N THR A 955 12.08 -15.89 -0.22
CA THR A 955 12.64 -14.53 -0.33
C THR A 955 11.64 -13.53 0.23
N ASP A 956 12.00 -12.83 1.31
CA ASP A 956 10.99 -12.05 2.03
C ASP A 956 11.55 -11.03 3.05
N GLY A 957 12.63 -10.33 2.70
CA GLY A 957 13.35 -9.53 3.69
C GLY A 957 13.86 -10.36 4.88
N ILE A 958 13.98 -11.68 4.71
CA ILE A 958 14.20 -12.62 5.82
C ILE A 958 15.63 -12.52 6.34
N ALA A 959 15.73 -11.98 7.56
CA ALA A 959 16.97 -11.84 8.30
C ALA A 959 17.67 -13.17 8.52
N ILE A 960 18.95 -13.22 8.13
CA ILE A 960 19.86 -14.33 8.44
C ILE A 960 20.15 -14.31 9.95
N SER A 961 19.90 -15.42 10.62
CA SER A 961 20.19 -15.58 12.05
C SER A 961 20.57 -17.03 12.38
N GLU A 962 21.43 -17.22 13.39
CA GLU A 962 21.93 -18.53 13.80
C GLU A 962 20.80 -19.53 14.08
N GLU A 963 19.78 -19.11 14.85
CA GLU A 963 18.61 -19.94 15.21
C GLU A 963 17.78 -20.41 13.99
N ARG A 964 17.73 -19.61 12.92
CA ARG A 964 17.04 -20.00 11.66
C ARG A 964 17.95 -20.84 10.76
N ALA A 965 19.26 -20.57 10.76
CA ALA A 965 20.26 -21.33 10.04
C ALA A 965 20.43 -22.77 10.59
N GLU A 966 20.02 -23.05 11.83
CA GLU A 966 19.89 -24.43 12.33
C GLU A 966 18.81 -25.23 11.57
N GLN A 967 17.77 -24.57 11.05
CA GLN A 967 16.60 -25.22 10.45
C GLN A 967 16.64 -25.24 8.91
N ILE A 968 17.08 -24.15 8.26
CA ILE A 968 17.20 -24.02 6.80
C ILE A 968 18.60 -23.55 6.38
N ASN A 969 18.96 -23.67 5.09
CA ASN A 969 20.17 -23.04 4.55
C ASN A 969 19.82 -21.64 4.00
N PHE A 970 20.76 -20.70 4.01
CA PHE A 970 20.58 -19.37 3.39
C PHE A 970 21.50 -19.17 2.17
N SER A 971 21.07 -18.34 1.21
CA SER A 971 21.93 -17.76 0.20
C SER A 971 23.03 -16.91 0.83
N ASP A 972 23.95 -16.43 0.00
CA ASP A 972 24.78 -15.29 0.37
C ASP A 972 23.87 -14.07 0.63
N SER A 973 24.27 -13.16 1.52
CA SER A 973 23.51 -11.94 1.81
C SER A 973 23.27 -11.15 0.53
N TYR A 974 22.06 -10.61 0.33
CA TYR A 974 21.72 -9.77 -0.82
C TYR A 974 21.22 -8.38 -0.45
N ALA A 975 20.98 -8.09 0.83
CA ALA A 975 20.64 -6.75 1.29
C ALA A 975 20.94 -6.60 2.77
N ILE A 976 21.13 -5.35 3.22
CA ILE A 976 21.34 -5.03 4.63
C ILE A 976 20.10 -4.26 5.11
N PHE A 977 19.31 -4.91 5.94
CA PHE A 977 18.14 -4.30 6.55
C PHE A 977 18.57 -3.34 7.67
N ARG A 978 18.09 -2.10 7.61
CA ARG A 978 18.48 -1.03 8.51
C ARG A 978 17.35 -0.68 9.46
N THR A 979 17.64 -0.58 10.76
CA THR A 979 16.61 -0.39 11.81
C THR A 979 16.65 1.02 12.42
N ALA A 980 15.56 1.48 13.02
CA ALA A 980 15.40 2.86 13.49
C ALA A 980 14.45 2.97 14.69
N VAL A 981 14.51 4.10 15.38
CA VAL A 981 13.64 4.43 16.53
C VAL A 981 12.92 5.75 16.28
N ILE A 982 11.60 5.76 16.46
CA ILE A 982 10.72 6.93 16.26
C ILE A 982 9.89 7.25 17.50
N ALA A 983 9.51 8.53 17.67
CA ALA A 983 8.63 8.99 18.74
C ALA A 983 7.88 10.30 18.39
N PRO A 984 6.89 10.74 19.20
CA PRO A 984 6.16 11.98 18.96
C PRO A 984 6.99 13.27 19.19
N LYS A 985 6.98 14.20 18.22
CA LYS A 985 7.59 15.55 18.27
C LYS A 985 7.17 16.36 19.50
N LYS A 986 5.93 16.19 19.99
CA LYS A 986 5.47 16.84 21.23
C LYS A 986 6.30 16.43 22.46
N ARG A 987 6.94 15.26 22.44
CA ARG A 987 7.89 14.80 23.46
C ARG A 987 9.20 15.59 23.42
N LEU A 988 9.63 16.07 22.24
CA LEU A 988 10.80 16.94 22.05
C LEU A 988 10.53 18.42 22.34
N ALA A 989 9.29 18.91 22.20
CA ALA A 989 8.93 20.27 22.65
C ALA A 989 9.15 20.45 24.17
N LYS A 990 8.95 19.38 24.96
CA LYS A 990 9.32 19.33 26.39
C LYS A 990 10.82 19.40 26.67
N PHE A 991 11.69 19.22 25.68
CA PHE A 991 13.16 19.37 25.81
C PHE A 991 13.67 20.75 25.39
N LYS A 992 12.81 21.70 24.99
CA LYS A 992 13.18 23.10 24.69
C LYS A 992 12.60 24.15 25.65
N ASN A 993 12.09 23.70 26.80
CA ASN A 993 11.70 24.48 27.99
C ASN A 993 10.53 25.48 27.85
N GLU A 994 9.40 25.07 28.44
CA GLU A 994 8.30 25.83 29.08
C GLU A 994 7.54 27.01 28.40
N VAL A 995 6.20 26.91 28.55
CA VAL A 995 5.11 27.92 28.45
C VAL A 995 4.42 28.15 27.08
N HIS A 996 3.08 28.30 27.16
CA HIS A 996 2.02 28.30 26.13
C HIS A 996 1.78 29.69 25.49
N GLU A 997 0.87 29.96 24.53
CA GLU A 997 -0.48 29.41 24.29
C GLU A 997 -1.04 29.64 22.87
N GLU A 998 -2.22 29.06 22.63
CA GLU A 998 -2.86 28.59 21.40
C GLU A 998 -3.71 29.60 20.58
N VAL A 999 -4.15 29.16 19.39
CA VAL A 999 -5.58 29.25 19.04
C VAL A 999 -6.10 27.84 18.70
N GLN A 1000 -7.01 27.34 19.52
CA GLN A 1000 -7.58 25.99 19.42
C GLN A 1000 -8.67 25.89 18.34
N ARG A 1001 -8.75 24.73 17.67
CA ARG A 1001 -10.06 24.10 17.45
C ARG A 1001 -10.28 23.11 18.58
N THR A 1002 -11.27 23.38 19.41
CA THR A 1002 -11.41 22.69 20.70
C THR A 1002 -11.92 21.26 20.52
N PHE A 1003 -11.58 20.40 21.49
CA PHE A 1003 -12.23 19.10 21.70
C PHE A 1003 -13.76 19.18 21.61
N LEU A 1004 -14.36 20.30 22.06
CA LEU A 1004 -15.79 20.58 21.95
C LEU A 1004 -16.31 20.66 20.52
N GLU A 1005 -15.55 21.17 19.54
CA GLU A 1005 -15.99 21.22 18.14
C GLU A 1005 -15.98 19.83 17.49
N SER A 1006 -14.96 19.01 17.80
CA SER A 1006 -14.90 17.60 17.36
C SER A 1006 -16.07 16.79 17.95
N VAL A 1007 -16.28 16.89 19.28
CA VAL A 1007 -17.40 16.23 19.97
C VAL A 1007 -18.76 16.76 19.50
N SER A 1008 -18.88 18.06 19.21
CA SER A 1008 -20.11 18.67 18.65
C SER A 1008 -20.47 18.08 17.28
N ASN A 1009 -19.49 17.94 16.39
CA ASN A 1009 -19.72 17.38 15.05
C ASN A 1009 -20.12 15.89 15.12
N SER A 1010 -19.49 15.08 15.97
CA SER A 1010 -19.97 13.70 16.22
C SER A 1010 -21.34 13.67 16.90
N PHE A 1011 -21.66 14.59 17.82
CA PHE A 1011 -22.98 14.68 18.44
C PHE A 1011 -24.08 14.97 17.40
N VAL A 1012 -23.87 15.96 16.52
CA VAL A 1012 -24.83 16.31 15.46
C VAL A 1012 -25.03 15.14 14.49
N ASN A 1013 -23.95 14.47 14.06
CA ASN A 1013 -24.04 13.37 13.11
C ASN A 1013 -24.67 12.09 13.71
N ASN A 1014 -24.39 11.74 14.96
CA ASN A 1014 -24.88 10.48 15.55
C ASN A 1014 -26.25 10.59 16.25
N ILE A 1015 -26.63 11.77 16.77
CA ILE A 1015 -27.88 11.94 17.54
C ILE A 1015 -28.94 12.75 16.77
N ILE A 1016 -28.56 13.89 16.18
CA ILE A 1016 -29.53 14.85 15.61
C ILE A 1016 -29.90 14.48 14.17
N ARG A 1017 -28.90 14.21 13.32
CA ARG A 1017 -29.10 13.89 11.91
C ARG A 1017 -30.01 12.65 11.78
N GLU A 1018 -30.98 12.69 10.86
CA GLU A 1018 -31.99 11.64 10.66
C GLU A 1018 -32.82 11.27 11.90
N LYS A 1019 -32.92 12.14 12.92
CA LYS A 1019 -33.69 11.91 14.17
C LYS A 1019 -33.29 10.65 14.95
N ARG A 1020 -32.02 10.22 14.83
CA ARG A 1020 -31.48 8.98 15.43
C ARG A 1020 -31.69 8.87 16.96
N TYR A 1021 -31.86 10.00 17.66
CA TYR A 1021 -32.31 10.04 19.06
C TYR A 1021 -33.61 9.27 19.36
N LEU A 1022 -34.55 9.16 18.41
CA LEU A 1022 -35.78 8.39 18.61
C LEU A 1022 -35.51 6.88 18.72
N MET A 1023 -34.53 6.37 17.97
CA MET A 1023 -34.11 4.96 18.02
C MET A 1023 -33.46 4.63 19.37
N ILE A 1024 -32.61 5.55 19.87
CA ILE A 1024 -31.96 5.44 21.19
C ILE A 1024 -33.01 5.38 22.31
N LEU A 1025 -34.02 6.26 22.27
CA LEU A 1025 -35.11 6.28 23.26
C LEU A 1025 -35.96 5.01 23.22
N ARG A 1026 -36.24 4.48 22.02
CA ARG A 1026 -36.96 3.21 21.84
C ARG A 1026 -36.16 2.04 22.43
N GLY A 1027 -34.89 1.88 22.06
CA GLY A 1027 -34.01 0.83 22.59
C GLY A 1027 -33.87 0.92 24.12
N LEU A 1028 -33.68 2.13 24.66
CA LEU A 1028 -33.65 2.40 26.10
C LEU A 1028 -34.93 1.92 26.82
N SER A 1029 -36.11 2.16 26.24
CA SER A 1029 -37.38 1.72 26.83
C SER A 1029 -37.47 0.19 26.93
N VAL A 1030 -36.98 -0.54 25.92
CA VAL A 1030 -36.96 -1.99 25.88
C VAL A 1030 -35.99 -2.55 26.92
N THR A 1031 -34.77 -2.00 27.00
CA THR A 1031 -33.78 -2.29 28.06
C THR A 1031 -34.40 -2.18 29.47
N ILE A 1032 -35.15 -1.10 29.73
CA ILE A 1032 -35.78 -0.85 31.04
C ILE A 1032 -36.91 -1.86 31.32
N ILE A 1033 -37.79 -2.11 30.34
CA ILE A 1033 -38.91 -3.07 30.47
C ILE A 1033 -38.38 -4.47 30.80
N ILE A 1034 -37.38 -4.94 30.05
CA ILE A 1034 -36.77 -6.27 30.28
C ILE A 1034 -36.15 -6.33 31.66
N SER A 1035 -35.36 -5.33 32.05
CA SER A 1035 -34.67 -5.29 33.34
C SER A 1035 -35.64 -5.33 34.52
N ILE A 1036 -36.71 -4.51 34.50
CA ILE A 1036 -37.67 -4.44 35.60
C ILE A 1036 -38.47 -5.74 35.72
N LEU A 1037 -38.98 -6.27 34.61
CA LEU A 1037 -39.79 -7.50 34.63
C LEU A 1037 -38.95 -8.74 34.97
N ALA A 1038 -37.69 -8.81 34.50
CA ALA A 1038 -36.76 -9.87 34.88
C ALA A 1038 -36.37 -9.78 36.36
N ALA A 1039 -36.17 -8.58 36.92
CA ALA A 1039 -35.89 -8.41 38.35
C ALA A 1039 -37.07 -8.84 39.22
N ILE A 1040 -38.29 -8.47 38.85
CA ILE A 1040 -39.51 -8.86 39.58
C ILE A 1040 -39.70 -10.38 39.54
N THR A 1041 -39.72 -10.97 38.35
CA THR A 1041 -39.93 -12.42 38.19
C THR A 1041 -38.78 -13.22 38.80
N GLY A 1042 -37.53 -12.80 38.59
CA GLY A 1042 -36.34 -13.42 39.15
C GLY A 1042 -36.22 -13.28 40.67
N THR A 1043 -36.71 -12.20 41.29
CA THR A 1043 -36.72 -12.08 42.76
C THR A 1043 -37.74 -13.00 43.41
N LEU A 1044 -38.95 -13.09 42.82
CA LEU A 1044 -39.98 -14.00 43.29
C LEU A 1044 -39.53 -15.46 43.16
N LEU A 1045 -38.96 -15.82 42.01
CA LEU A 1045 -38.38 -17.14 41.79
C LEU A 1045 -37.17 -17.39 42.69
N GLY A 1046 -36.27 -16.43 42.87
CA GLY A 1046 -35.10 -16.51 43.75
C GLY A 1046 -35.47 -16.72 45.21
N GLY A 1047 -36.55 -16.08 45.69
CA GLY A 1047 -37.14 -16.35 47.00
C GLY A 1047 -37.65 -17.78 47.14
N LEU A 1048 -38.31 -18.33 46.12
CA LEU A 1048 -38.75 -19.73 46.08
C LEU A 1048 -37.57 -20.71 46.06
N ILE A 1049 -36.55 -20.46 45.23
CA ILE A 1049 -35.32 -21.27 45.18
C ILE A 1049 -34.59 -21.22 46.53
N CYS A 1050 -34.49 -20.05 47.18
CA CYS A 1050 -33.92 -19.89 48.52
C CYS A 1050 -34.68 -20.73 49.55
N PHE A 1051 -36.01 -20.66 49.55
CA PHE A 1051 -36.85 -21.47 50.44
C PHE A 1051 -36.62 -22.98 50.21
N MET A 1052 -36.54 -23.44 48.96
CA MET A 1052 -36.20 -24.83 48.64
C MET A 1052 -34.80 -25.22 49.11
N ARG A 1053 -33.82 -24.32 48.96
CA ARG A 1053 -32.42 -24.50 49.37
C ARG A 1053 -32.26 -24.59 50.88
N MET A 1054 -33.07 -23.86 51.64
CA MET A 1054 -33.12 -23.88 53.11
C MET A 1054 -34.05 -24.95 53.69
N SER A 1055 -34.79 -25.68 52.84
CA SER A 1055 -35.72 -26.72 53.28
C SER A 1055 -35.01 -27.91 53.94
N LYS A 1056 -35.68 -28.50 54.93
CA LYS A 1056 -35.26 -29.79 55.51
C LYS A 1056 -35.46 -30.97 54.56
N ASN A 1057 -36.28 -30.81 53.52
CA ASN A 1057 -36.49 -31.84 52.50
C ASN A 1057 -35.26 -31.97 51.60
N LYS A 1058 -34.60 -33.15 51.63
CA LYS A 1058 -33.42 -33.43 50.83
C LYS A 1058 -33.66 -33.20 49.33
N ALA A 1059 -34.82 -33.57 48.79
CA ALA A 1059 -35.12 -33.44 47.36
C ALA A 1059 -35.16 -31.97 46.91
N MET A 1060 -35.93 -31.12 47.62
CA MET A 1060 -36.01 -29.68 47.34
C MET A 1060 -34.64 -28.99 47.43
N ARG A 1061 -33.85 -29.35 48.45
CA ARG A 1061 -32.51 -28.80 48.67
C ARG A 1061 -31.51 -29.22 47.61
N ILE A 1062 -31.60 -30.46 47.10
CA ILE A 1062 -30.78 -30.99 46.01
C ILE A 1062 -31.17 -30.33 44.69
N PHE A 1063 -32.47 -30.27 44.36
CA PHE A 1063 -32.98 -29.59 43.16
C PHE A 1063 -32.52 -28.12 43.11
N ALA A 1064 -32.72 -27.37 44.20
CA ALA A 1064 -32.24 -26.00 44.29
C ALA A 1064 -30.71 -25.90 44.15
N SER A 1065 -29.94 -26.86 44.70
CA SER A 1065 -28.49 -26.91 44.54
C SER A 1065 -28.06 -27.07 43.09
N TYR A 1066 -28.69 -28.00 42.35
CA TYR A 1066 -28.40 -28.25 40.94
C TYR A 1066 -28.85 -27.11 40.06
N TYR A 1067 -30.03 -26.54 40.29
CA TYR A 1067 -30.50 -25.35 39.59
C TYR A 1067 -29.53 -24.17 39.75
N ILE A 1068 -29.10 -23.86 40.99
CA ILE A 1068 -28.13 -22.78 41.27
C ILE A 1068 -26.79 -23.09 40.58
N ALA A 1069 -26.28 -24.32 40.66
CA ALA A 1069 -25.01 -24.71 40.05
C ALA A 1069 -25.04 -24.66 38.51
N LEU A 1070 -26.13 -25.14 37.90
CA LEU A 1070 -26.34 -25.14 36.46
C LEU A 1070 -26.47 -23.71 35.93
N ILE A 1071 -27.43 -22.94 36.44
CA ILE A 1071 -27.74 -21.61 35.92
C ILE A 1071 -26.61 -20.60 36.17
N ARG A 1072 -25.84 -20.73 37.26
CA ARG A 1072 -24.63 -19.91 37.49
C ARG A 1072 -23.39 -20.43 36.74
N GLY A 1073 -23.42 -21.68 36.26
CA GLY A 1073 -22.38 -22.26 35.42
C GLY A 1073 -22.59 -22.02 33.92
N THR A 1074 -23.83 -21.79 33.47
CA THR A 1074 -24.16 -21.51 32.07
C THR A 1074 -24.02 -20.01 31.75
N PRO A 1075 -23.30 -19.62 30.67
CA PRO A 1075 -23.29 -18.25 30.18
C PRO A 1075 -24.69 -17.75 29.82
N VAL A 1076 -25.05 -16.56 30.28
CA VAL A 1076 -26.42 -16.01 30.14
C VAL A 1076 -26.87 -15.85 28.67
N LEU A 1077 -25.95 -15.59 27.74
CA LEU A 1077 -26.23 -15.55 26.30
C LEU A 1077 -26.71 -16.91 25.77
N VAL A 1078 -26.03 -17.99 26.14
CA VAL A 1078 -26.38 -19.36 25.73
C VAL A 1078 -27.76 -19.74 26.29
N LEU A 1079 -28.04 -19.36 27.55
CA LEU A 1079 -29.35 -19.56 28.17
C LEU A 1079 -30.48 -18.82 27.41
N LEU A 1080 -30.25 -17.56 27.02
CA LEU A 1080 -31.20 -16.77 26.23
C LEU A 1080 -31.50 -17.42 24.88
N MET A 1081 -30.45 -17.86 24.15
CA MET A 1081 -30.59 -18.52 22.85
C MET A 1081 -31.36 -19.85 22.95
N ILE A 1082 -31.05 -20.70 23.93
CA ILE A 1082 -31.76 -21.98 24.14
C ILE A 1082 -33.25 -21.73 24.41
N ILE A 1083 -33.58 -20.76 25.28
CA ILE A 1083 -34.97 -20.48 25.62
C ILE A 1083 -35.74 -19.94 24.41
N TYR A 1084 -35.13 -19.09 23.57
CA TYR A 1084 -35.79 -18.56 22.37
C TYR A 1084 -35.90 -19.57 21.22
N TYR A 1085 -34.78 -20.19 20.81
CA TYR A 1085 -34.72 -21.03 19.60
C TYR A 1085 -35.10 -22.50 19.84
N VAL A 1086 -35.08 -22.99 21.08
CA VAL A 1086 -35.40 -24.40 21.38
C VAL A 1086 -36.67 -24.53 22.23
N VAL A 1087 -36.75 -23.81 23.36
CA VAL A 1087 -37.90 -23.95 24.29
C VAL A 1087 -39.16 -23.29 23.73
N PHE A 1088 -39.06 -22.09 23.15
CA PHE A 1088 -40.17 -21.38 22.50
C PHE A 1088 -40.09 -21.42 20.96
N ALA A 1089 -39.45 -22.45 20.41
CA ALA A 1089 -39.35 -22.65 18.96
C ALA A 1089 -40.73 -22.68 18.28
N SER A 1090 -41.68 -23.44 18.84
CA SER A 1090 -43.02 -23.70 18.31
C SER A 1090 -44.11 -22.73 18.77
N VAL A 1091 -43.76 -21.67 19.49
CA VAL A 1091 -44.73 -20.70 20.06
C VAL A 1091 -44.42 -19.30 19.55
N ASN A 1092 -45.42 -18.62 18.99
CA ASN A 1092 -45.29 -17.23 18.59
C ASN A 1092 -45.47 -16.30 19.81
N ILE A 1093 -44.39 -16.10 20.55
CA ILE A 1093 -44.31 -15.25 21.74
C ILE A 1093 -43.35 -14.08 21.50
N SER A 1094 -43.66 -12.90 22.04
CA SER A 1094 -42.81 -11.71 21.91
C SER A 1094 -41.38 -12.00 22.40
N PRO A 1095 -40.33 -11.72 21.60
CA PRO A 1095 -38.93 -11.92 22.01
C PRO A 1095 -38.54 -11.17 23.29
N VAL A 1096 -39.18 -10.02 23.56
CA VAL A 1096 -39.02 -9.24 24.80
C VAL A 1096 -39.47 -10.04 26.03
N ILE A 1097 -40.57 -10.79 25.93
CA ILE A 1097 -41.06 -11.65 27.01
C ILE A 1097 -40.12 -12.84 27.22
N VAL A 1098 -39.56 -13.39 26.14
CA VAL A 1098 -38.56 -14.46 26.21
C VAL A 1098 -37.29 -13.99 26.94
N ALA A 1099 -36.80 -12.79 26.64
CA ALA A 1099 -35.70 -12.17 27.36
C ALA A 1099 -36.01 -12.01 28.87
N VAL A 1100 -37.21 -11.53 29.21
CA VAL A 1100 -37.66 -11.42 30.61
C VAL A 1100 -37.62 -12.77 31.34
N ILE A 1101 -38.07 -13.85 30.70
CA ILE A 1101 -38.05 -15.20 31.28
C ILE A 1101 -36.60 -15.69 31.46
N ALA A 1102 -35.76 -15.58 30.42
CA ALA A 1102 -34.38 -16.04 30.45
C ALA A 1102 -33.54 -15.33 31.52
N PHE A 1103 -33.61 -13.99 31.57
CA PHE A 1103 -32.91 -13.23 32.59
C PHE A 1103 -33.53 -13.38 33.98
N GLY A 1104 -34.85 -13.53 34.10
CA GLY A 1104 -35.51 -13.81 35.39
C GLY A 1104 -35.04 -15.14 35.99
N ILE A 1105 -34.91 -16.19 35.17
CA ILE A 1105 -34.32 -17.47 35.57
C ILE A 1105 -32.85 -17.29 35.98
N ASN A 1106 -32.05 -16.52 35.25
CA ASN A 1106 -30.66 -16.28 35.62
C ASN A 1106 -30.55 -15.53 36.97
N PHE A 1107 -31.25 -14.41 37.09
CA PHE A 1107 -31.28 -13.53 38.27
C PHE A 1107 -31.72 -14.27 39.54
N ALA A 1108 -32.73 -15.16 39.42
CA ALA A 1108 -33.21 -15.98 40.53
C ALA A 1108 -32.13 -16.86 41.16
N ALA A 1109 -31.22 -17.43 40.36
CA ALA A 1109 -30.14 -18.27 40.88
C ALA A 1109 -29.18 -17.48 41.78
N TYR A 1110 -28.81 -16.25 41.38
CA TYR A 1110 -27.97 -15.36 42.19
C TYR A 1110 -28.68 -14.83 43.42
N VAL A 1111 -29.89 -14.28 43.26
CA VAL A 1111 -30.70 -13.73 44.36
C VAL A 1111 -31.01 -14.79 45.43
N SER A 1112 -31.21 -16.05 45.04
CA SER A 1112 -31.49 -17.13 46.00
C SER A 1112 -30.37 -17.37 47.02
N GLU A 1113 -29.10 -17.28 46.61
CA GLU A 1113 -27.95 -17.43 47.50
C GLU A 1113 -27.72 -16.17 48.35
N MET A 1114 -28.06 -14.98 47.83
CA MET A 1114 -28.02 -13.72 48.59
C MET A 1114 -29.05 -13.70 49.72
N PHE A 1115 -30.29 -14.15 49.45
CA PHE A 1115 -31.30 -14.31 50.49
C PHE A 1115 -30.89 -15.37 51.52
N ARG A 1116 -30.39 -16.52 51.07
CA ARG A 1116 -29.94 -17.60 51.97
C ARG A 1116 -28.87 -17.12 52.95
N THR A 1117 -27.79 -16.53 52.43
CA THR A 1117 -26.69 -16.00 53.25
C THR A 1117 -27.13 -14.88 54.18
N SER A 1118 -28.04 -14.01 53.73
CA SER A 1118 -28.58 -12.92 54.56
C SER A 1118 -29.44 -13.44 55.72
N VAL A 1119 -30.27 -14.47 55.51
CA VAL A 1119 -31.05 -15.11 56.57
C VAL A 1119 -30.16 -15.91 57.53
N GLU A 1120 -29.21 -16.71 57.01
CA GLU A 1120 -28.28 -17.50 57.83
C GLU A 1120 -27.35 -16.65 58.70
N SER A 1121 -27.09 -15.40 58.32
CA SER A 1121 -26.27 -14.48 59.09
C SER A 1121 -26.93 -13.97 60.39
N ILE A 1122 -28.24 -14.16 60.56
CA ILE A 1122 -28.98 -13.70 61.75
C ILE A 1122 -28.83 -14.71 62.88
N ASP A 1123 -28.61 -14.20 64.09
CA ASP A 1123 -28.35 -15.03 65.27
C ASP A 1123 -29.54 -15.97 65.57
N LYS A 1124 -29.23 -17.25 65.85
CA LYS A 1124 -30.24 -18.30 66.08
C LYS A 1124 -31.09 -18.02 67.33
N GLY A 1125 -30.54 -17.32 68.33
CA GLY A 1125 -31.27 -16.87 69.50
C GLY A 1125 -32.42 -15.92 69.16
N GLN A 1126 -32.36 -15.17 68.04
CA GLN A 1126 -33.49 -14.34 67.58
C GLN A 1126 -34.66 -15.20 67.06
N HIS A 1127 -34.36 -16.32 66.40
CA HIS A 1127 -35.38 -17.30 66.00
C HIS A 1127 -36.01 -17.99 67.23
N GLU A 1128 -35.19 -18.36 68.20
CA GLU A 1128 -35.62 -19.06 69.42
C GLU A 1128 -36.45 -18.14 70.33
N ALA A 1129 -36.03 -16.88 70.54
CA ALA A 1129 -36.75 -15.88 71.32
C ALA A 1129 -38.10 -15.49 70.70
N GLY A 1130 -38.22 -15.42 69.37
CA GLY A 1130 -39.49 -15.20 68.68
C GLY A 1130 -40.50 -16.31 68.98
N ILE A 1131 -40.07 -17.56 68.84
CA ILE A 1131 -40.92 -18.74 69.13
C ILE A 1131 -41.29 -18.81 70.62
N ALA A 1132 -40.35 -18.52 71.52
CA ALA A 1132 -40.60 -18.46 72.96
C ALA A 1132 -41.58 -17.35 73.37
N SER A 1133 -41.64 -16.27 72.59
CA SER A 1133 -42.59 -15.15 72.78
C SER A 1133 -43.98 -15.41 72.19
N GLY A 1134 -44.26 -16.64 71.74
CA GLY A 1134 -45.57 -17.06 71.22
C GLY A 1134 -45.76 -16.85 69.71
N PHE A 1135 -44.77 -16.34 68.98
CA PHE A 1135 -44.86 -16.24 67.53
C PHE A 1135 -44.68 -17.61 66.87
N THR A 1136 -45.51 -17.91 65.86
CA THR A 1136 -45.27 -19.06 64.97
C THR A 1136 -43.95 -18.89 64.19
N LYS A 1137 -43.42 -19.96 63.60
CA LYS A 1137 -42.21 -19.90 62.75
C LYS A 1137 -42.35 -18.92 61.59
N VAL A 1138 -43.55 -18.82 60.99
CA VAL A 1138 -43.84 -17.89 59.89
C VAL A 1138 -43.89 -16.45 60.40
N GLN A 1139 -44.56 -16.19 61.52
CA GLN A 1139 -44.58 -14.84 62.10
C GLN A 1139 -43.19 -14.40 62.60
N THR A 1140 -42.43 -15.31 63.22
CA THR A 1140 -41.02 -15.07 63.59
C THR A 1140 -40.20 -14.69 62.36
N PHE A 1141 -40.35 -15.43 61.26
CA PHE A 1141 -39.67 -15.09 60.02
C PHE A 1141 -40.10 -13.72 59.49
N ILE A 1142 -41.40 -13.44 59.36
CA ILE A 1142 -41.91 -12.18 58.76
C ILE A 1142 -41.62 -10.94 59.62
N HIS A 1143 -41.77 -11.01 60.95
CA HIS A 1143 -41.69 -9.84 61.82
C HIS A 1143 -40.31 -9.60 62.43
N ILE A 1144 -39.49 -10.64 62.59
CA ILE A 1144 -38.18 -10.54 63.27
C ILE A 1144 -37.03 -10.74 62.28
N ILE A 1145 -37.07 -11.80 61.47
CA ILE A 1145 -35.90 -12.23 60.68
C ILE A 1145 -35.87 -11.55 59.31
N MET A 1146 -36.97 -11.54 58.57
CA MET A 1146 -37.08 -10.94 57.22
C MET A 1146 -36.70 -9.46 57.20
N PRO A 1147 -37.12 -8.58 58.14
CA PRO A 1147 -36.73 -7.17 58.12
C PRO A 1147 -35.21 -7.00 58.30
N GLN A 1148 -34.60 -7.81 59.16
CA GLN A 1148 -33.15 -7.82 59.37
C GLN A 1148 -32.40 -8.41 58.18
N ALA A 1149 -32.93 -9.46 57.53
CA ALA A 1149 -32.33 -10.10 56.37
C ALA A 1149 -32.41 -9.19 55.14
N LEU A 1150 -33.52 -8.47 54.95
CA LEU A 1150 -33.69 -7.45 53.91
C LEU A 1150 -32.66 -6.32 54.05
N GLN A 1151 -32.44 -5.81 55.27
CA GLN A 1151 -31.40 -4.81 55.54
C GLN A 1151 -29.98 -5.30 55.21
N ARG A 1152 -29.72 -6.61 55.32
CA ARG A 1152 -28.42 -7.21 54.99
C ARG A 1152 -28.26 -7.55 53.50
N VAL A 1153 -29.34 -7.93 52.81
CA VAL A 1153 -29.30 -8.30 51.40
C VAL A 1153 -29.32 -7.11 50.45
N LEU A 1154 -29.99 -6.00 50.83
CA LEU A 1154 -30.17 -4.82 49.98
C LEU A 1154 -28.88 -4.31 49.31
N PRO A 1155 -27.73 -4.18 50.00
CA PRO A 1155 -26.48 -3.74 49.37
C PRO A 1155 -25.95 -4.71 48.30
N VAL A 1156 -26.17 -6.02 48.46
CA VAL A 1156 -25.70 -7.05 47.51
C VAL A 1156 -26.67 -7.17 46.34
N TYR A 1157 -27.97 -7.21 46.63
CA TYR A 1157 -29.05 -7.23 45.64
C TYR A 1157 -28.98 -6.02 44.69
N LYS A 1158 -28.61 -4.85 45.20
CA LYS A 1158 -28.35 -3.64 44.40
C LYS A 1158 -27.29 -3.86 43.32
N GLY A 1159 -26.18 -4.54 43.66
CA GLY A 1159 -25.13 -4.88 42.70
C GLY A 1159 -25.63 -5.85 41.63
N GLU A 1160 -26.39 -6.86 42.02
CA GLU A 1160 -26.97 -7.83 41.08
C GLU A 1160 -27.98 -7.18 40.13
N PHE A 1161 -28.86 -6.29 40.61
CA PHE A 1161 -29.82 -5.62 39.74
C PHE A 1161 -29.15 -4.69 38.72
N ILE A 1162 -28.03 -4.06 39.09
CA ILE A 1162 -27.18 -3.33 38.13
C ILE A 1162 -26.53 -4.27 37.12
N SER A 1163 -26.14 -5.49 37.53
CA SER A 1163 -25.64 -6.53 36.63
C SER A 1163 -26.70 -6.96 35.61
N LEU A 1164 -27.94 -7.19 36.07
CA LEU A 1164 -29.08 -7.55 35.23
C LEU A 1164 -29.33 -6.54 34.10
N VAL A 1165 -29.32 -5.24 34.42
CA VAL A 1165 -29.49 -4.17 33.43
C VAL A 1165 -28.41 -4.23 32.36
N LYS A 1166 -27.15 -4.49 32.75
CA LYS A 1166 -26.04 -4.66 31.80
C LYS A 1166 -26.20 -5.92 30.96
N MET A 1167 -26.68 -7.03 31.53
CA MET A 1167 -26.91 -8.27 30.80
C MET A 1167 -27.96 -8.13 29.69
N THR A 1168 -28.87 -7.14 29.76
CA THR A 1168 -29.82 -6.89 28.65
C THR A 1168 -29.17 -6.50 27.33
N SER A 1169 -27.90 -6.07 27.31
CA SER A 1169 -27.18 -5.71 26.06
C SER A 1169 -27.04 -6.87 25.05
N ILE A 1170 -27.34 -8.10 25.46
CA ILE A 1170 -27.24 -9.30 24.62
C ILE A 1170 -28.58 -9.71 23.97
N VAL A 1171 -29.68 -8.97 24.17
CA VAL A 1171 -30.98 -9.35 23.57
C VAL A 1171 -31.05 -9.15 22.06
N GLY A 1172 -30.11 -8.39 21.48
CA GLY A 1172 -29.97 -8.25 20.03
C GLY A 1172 -29.80 -9.59 19.29
N TYR A 1173 -29.30 -10.64 19.95
CA TYR A 1173 -29.18 -12.00 19.41
C TYR A 1173 -30.52 -12.73 19.15
N ILE A 1174 -31.63 -12.19 19.68
CA ILE A 1174 -32.99 -12.69 19.43
C ILE A 1174 -33.87 -11.60 18.79
N ALA A 1175 -33.25 -10.75 17.96
CA ALA A 1175 -33.87 -9.65 17.21
C ALA A 1175 -34.63 -8.61 18.07
N VAL A 1176 -34.24 -8.43 19.34
CA VAL A 1176 -34.77 -7.36 20.19
C VAL A 1176 -33.92 -6.11 20.04
N GLU A 1177 -34.54 -5.02 19.61
CA GLU A 1177 -33.93 -3.68 19.54
C GLU A 1177 -33.87 -3.03 20.93
N ASP A 1178 -32.80 -3.32 21.68
CA ASP A 1178 -32.48 -2.67 22.94
C ASP A 1178 -31.54 -1.45 22.74
N LEU A 1179 -31.07 -0.83 23.83
CA LEU A 1179 -30.15 0.30 23.76
C LEU A 1179 -28.82 -0.04 23.05
N THR A 1180 -28.27 -1.24 23.25
CA THR A 1180 -27.06 -1.67 22.54
C THR A 1180 -27.33 -1.85 21.05
N LYS A 1181 -28.37 -2.63 20.67
CA LYS A 1181 -28.72 -2.84 19.26
C LYS A 1181 -29.07 -1.52 18.55
N ALA A 1182 -29.75 -0.59 19.21
CA ALA A 1182 -30.02 0.75 18.68
C ALA A 1182 -28.73 1.57 18.45
N SER A 1183 -27.72 1.42 19.31
CA SER A 1183 -26.43 2.09 19.16
C SER A 1183 -25.57 1.46 18.07
N ASP A 1184 -25.66 0.13 17.89
CA ASP A 1184 -25.04 -0.59 16.77
C ASP A 1184 -25.64 -0.19 15.42
N ILE A 1185 -26.97 -0.03 15.34
CA ILE A 1185 -27.64 0.47 14.12
C ILE A 1185 -27.23 1.92 13.77
N ILE A 1186 -26.87 2.74 14.77
CA ILE A 1186 -26.35 4.08 14.52
C ILE A 1186 -24.88 4.00 14.07
N ARG A 1187 -24.05 3.22 14.75
CA ARG A 1187 -22.63 2.98 14.41
C ARG A 1187 -22.47 2.48 12.96
N SER A 1188 -23.27 1.51 12.54
CA SER A 1188 -23.21 0.95 11.18
C SER A 1188 -23.65 1.93 10.09
N ARG A 1189 -24.44 2.95 10.43
CA ARG A 1189 -24.87 4.02 9.51
C ARG A 1189 -23.94 5.23 9.46
N THR A 1190 -23.13 5.45 10.50
CA THR A 1190 -22.27 6.64 10.60
C THR A 1190 -20.79 6.36 10.40
N PHE A 1191 -20.37 5.10 10.53
CA PHE A 1191 -18.96 4.68 10.55
C PHE A 1191 -18.14 5.37 11.68
N ASP A 1192 -18.81 6.10 12.59
CA ASP A 1192 -18.27 6.61 13.84
C ASP A 1192 -18.50 5.53 14.91
N ALA A 1193 -17.45 4.79 15.23
CA ALA A 1193 -17.50 3.78 16.31
C ALA A 1193 -17.35 4.41 17.71
N PHE A 1194 -16.73 5.58 17.82
CA PHE A 1194 -16.39 6.18 19.10
C PHE A 1194 -17.63 6.78 19.77
N PHE A 1195 -18.36 7.64 19.07
CA PHE A 1195 -19.44 8.41 19.70
C PHE A 1195 -20.65 7.54 20.10
N PRO A 1196 -21.22 6.64 19.25
CA PRO A 1196 -22.36 5.81 19.61
C PRO A 1196 -22.06 4.82 20.74
N LEU A 1197 -20.87 4.21 20.78
CA LEU A 1197 -20.50 3.26 21.82
C LEU A 1197 -20.24 3.97 23.16
N ILE A 1198 -19.56 5.13 23.15
CA ILE A 1198 -19.39 5.95 24.36
C ILE A 1198 -20.75 6.48 24.84
N MET A 1199 -21.63 6.91 23.92
CA MET A 1199 -23.00 7.33 24.25
C MET A 1199 -23.80 6.19 24.89
N ALA A 1200 -23.80 4.98 24.30
CA ALA A 1200 -24.46 3.80 24.86
C ALA A 1200 -23.95 3.51 26.27
N ALA A 1201 -22.63 3.49 26.45
CA ALA A 1201 -22.01 3.22 27.74
C ALA A 1201 -22.25 4.33 28.77
N VAL A 1202 -22.28 5.60 28.36
CA VAL A 1202 -22.71 6.73 29.22
C VAL A 1202 -24.16 6.57 29.63
N ILE A 1203 -25.06 6.18 28.72
CA ILE A 1203 -26.47 5.92 29.06
C ILE A 1203 -26.59 4.73 30.02
N TYR A 1204 -25.89 3.61 29.79
CA TYR A 1204 -25.84 2.49 30.76
C TYR A 1204 -25.25 2.90 32.12
N ILE A 1205 -24.21 3.75 32.16
CA ILE A 1205 -23.69 4.34 33.41
C ILE A 1205 -24.76 5.20 34.08
N LEU A 1206 -25.47 6.05 33.33
CA LEU A 1206 -26.53 6.92 33.86
C LEU A 1206 -27.71 6.11 34.39
N ILE A 1207 -28.14 5.03 33.72
CA ILE A 1207 -29.17 4.11 34.22
C ILE A 1207 -28.67 3.42 35.50
N ALA A 1208 -27.47 2.85 35.49
CA ALA A 1208 -26.89 2.17 36.65
C ALA A 1208 -26.73 3.12 37.86
N TRP A 1209 -26.35 4.37 37.61
CA TRP A 1209 -26.22 5.42 38.62
C TRP A 1209 -27.58 5.91 39.13
N LEU A 1210 -28.56 6.11 38.24
CA LEU A 1210 -29.93 6.48 38.63
C LEU A 1210 -30.59 5.37 39.47
N LEU A 1211 -30.46 4.11 39.06
CA LEU A 1211 -30.89 2.95 39.85
C LEU A 1211 -30.14 2.86 41.18
N THR A 1212 -28.83 3.14 41.19
CA THR A 1212 -28.03 3.22 42.42
C THR A 1212 -28.65 4.22 43.40
N LEU A 1213 -28.99 5.43 42.94
CA LEU A 1213 -29.63 6.47 43.75
C LEU A 1213 -31.04 6.08 44.23
N ILE A 1214 -31.87 5.50 43.36
CA ILE A 1214 -33.22 5.03 43.71
C ILE A 1214 -33.15 3.95 44.79
N LEU A 1215 -32.21 3.01 44.66
CA LEU A 1215 -32.02 1.92 45.62
C LEU A 1215 -31.41 2.42 46.94
N ASP A 1216 -30.50 3.41 46.91
CA ASP A 1216 -30.01 4.09 48.13
C ASP A 1216 -31.14 4.83 48.86
N TYR A 1217 -32.04 5.49 48.12
CA TYR A 1217 -33.20 6.15 48.70
C TYR A 1217 -34.18 5.15 49.33
N ILE A 1218 -34.40 3.99 48.70
CA ILE A 1218 -35.17 2.89 49.29
C ILE A 1218 -34.47 2.35 50.55
N GLU A 1219 -33.15 2.14 50.50
CA GLU A 1219 -32.37 1.65 51.64
C GLU A 1219 -32.46 2.61 52.86
N ILE A 1220 -32.36 3.92 52.65
CA ILE A 1220 -32.50 4.94 53.70
C ILE A 1220 -33.90 4.91 54.33
N ASN A 1221 -34.94 4.61 53.55
CA ASN A 1221 -36.31 4.51 54.07
C ASN A 1221 -36.59 3.19 54.80
N VAL A 1222 -35.87 2.11 54.46
CA VAL A 1222 -35.99 0.77 55.06
C VAL A 1222 -35.08 0.56 56.29
N ASP A 1223 -34.00 1.33 56.44
CA ASP A 1223 -33.16 1.35 57.65
C ASP A 1223 -33.54 2.50 58.60
N PRO A 1224 -34.16 2.21 59.77
CA PRO A 1224 -34.53 3.23 60.75
C PRO A 1224 -33.34 4.02 61.33
N LYS A 1225 -32.12 3.45 61.31
CA LYS A 1225 -30.90 4.12 61.78
C LYS A 1225 -30.43 5.16 60.77
N LYS A 1226 -30.34 4.81 59.49
CA LYS A 1226 -30.06 5.77 58.39
C LYS A 1226 -31.11 6.87 58.31
N ARG A 1227 -32.40 6.53 58.42
CA ARG A 1227 -33.51 7.51 58.44
C ARG A 1227 -33.41 8.52 59.59
N ARG A 1228 -33.02 8.10 60.80
CA ARG A 1228 -32.76 9.01 61.93
C ARG A 1228 -31.55 9.92 61.68
N LEU A 1229 -30.53 9.45 60.96
CA LEU A 1229 -29.32 10.21 60.66
C LEU A 1229 -29.53 11.29 59.58
N SER A 1230 -30.35 11.04 58.56
CA SER A 1230 -30.69 12.08 57.57
C SER A 1230 -31.54 13.19 58.18
N PHE A 1231 -32.59 12.82 58.93
CA PHE A 1231 -33.51 13.78 59.56
C PHE A 1231 -32.79 14.72 60.55
N LYS A 1232 -31.80 14.19 61.29
CA LYS A 1232 -30.96 15.02 62.17
C LYS A 1232 -30.10 16.04 61.41
N LYS A 1233 -29.78 15.76 60.15
CA LYS A 1233 -28.92 16.59 59.30
C LYS A 1233 -29.70 17.74 58.65
N GLU A 1234 -30.95 17.49 58.27
CA GLU A 1234 -31.88 18.51 57.77
C GLU A 1234 -32.39 19.45 58.87
N VAL A 1235 -32.42 19.02 60.13
CA VAL A 1235 -32.75 19.87 61.30
C VAL A 1235 -31.53 20.67 61.81
N LEU A 1236 -30.34 20.42 61.26
CA LEU A 1236 -29.08 21.11 61.60
C LEU A 1236 -28.53 21.98 60.45
N GLN A 1237 -29.30 22.14 59.37
CA GLN A 1237 -29.05 23.08 58.26
C GLN A 1237 -30.16 24.12 58.18
#